data_AF-A0A816TB72-F1
#
_entry.id   AF-A0A816TB72-F1
#
_cell.length_a   1.000
_cell.length_b   1.000
_cell.length_c   1.000
_cell.angle_alpha   90.00
_cell.angle_beta   90.00
_cell.angle_gamma   90.00
#
_symmetry.space_group_name_H-M   'P 1'
#
loop_
_entity.id
_entity.type
_entity.pdbx_description
1 polymer ?
#
loop_
_entity_poly.entity_id
_entity_poly.type
_entity_poly.pdbx_seq_one_letter_code
_entity_poly.pdbx_strand_id
1 'polypeptide(L)'
;MTNLWKKSKNIVLAGDFNAKHTDWDCSQVNSKGRILADWLKKHNLNVLNNGSRTSLRSNTTIDLVISSEIPETTESQTLPYMGSDHLPIFTKFLRLNVLIDMHIVPCTYWKLHSSILTILFDQLRAEKENSMNDSINTYNWFLSFERFLAALKLRVTEWKEIKRKRPSISSSLRILIRHKHYLQNRYRHSKYEEDRIKLRSWNILVKKEFQADRQRKWEKSPTDIAKCLERHFTERHSKPILNMTNDLEKEAVDVWKLFSLADIDDIELTSSQSDLKFSVQDIKGAIRSLRSKKSSGFDQVSNVMIKLLPEHYHTLLTQAYNDLFRNAQWGKEWKTARTICLNKSENPAPTTDQLRPISMLPTCSKIYERLFLTRFNSWTTRMNILPAQQSGARPHQATTSRVNCLLEQITQSLRYNSFTPVVYIDFLQAFDKLWQQGLLLKLYRLNCPASYLVWIAHYFSDRTLKIDYEGVESALVNVERGAPQGSCLGPVMYVIAHHDIPQCFEHPTQVHAYVDDIALVYIPSIHLKFSLQAVEIEERINNDMTELLNYADKWHQPLNPNKTEFVVYHKSVESPNLTIFYNGVKIMQRKNFKYLGFHLDAKLSFHNMIDAQFTKLKKAYAIFKFIHRQFPSFSELKMKFFNTYIWPHLYMMVSIYCLFSKTARERLASFYRRCLRLIYYLFQCPTYDLH
;
A
#
# COMPACT_ATOMS: atom_id res chain seq x y z
N MET A 1 -21.17 23.71 17.61
CA MET A 1 -22.42 23.46 16.86
C MET A 1 -23.33 24.69 16.73
N THR A 2 -22.99 25.83 17.35
CA THR A 2 -23.84 27.03 17.47
C THR A 2 -23.93 27.92 16.21
N ASN A 3 -23.03 27.80 15.23
CA ASN A 3 -22.96 28.71 14.07
C ASN A 3 -23.71 28.25 12.80
N LEU A 4 -24.21 27.01 12.71
CA LEU A 4 -24.95 26.53 11.52
C LEU A 4 -26.41 27.00 11.48
N TRP A 5 -27.01 27.19 12.66
CA TRP A 5 -28.46 27.43 12.83
C TRP A 5 -28.91 28.83 12.43
N LYS A 6 -28.05 29.85 12.55
CA LYS A 6 -28.38 31.24 12.22
C LYS A 6 -28.48 31.51 10.70
N LYS A 7 -28.03 30.59 9.84
CA LYS A 7 -27.94 30.79 8.38
C LYS A 7 -28.93 29.99 7.53
N SER A 8 -29.67 29.04 8.11
CA SER A 8 -30.52 28.12 7.34
C SER A 8 -32.01 28.43 7.56
N LYS A 9 -32.70 28.93 6.52
CA LYS A 9 -34.11 29.37 6.61
C LYS A 9 -35.16 28.24 6.66
N ASN A 10 -34.80 26.96 6.42
CA ASN A 10 -35.77 25.85 6.33
C ASN A 10 -35.24 24.58 6.99
N ILE A 11 -35.42 24.43 8.31
CA ILE A 11 -34.93 23.28 9.07
C ILE A 11 -36.11 22.36 9.41
N VAL A 12 -35.99 21.07 9.07
CA VAL A 12 -36.88 20.00 9.55
C VAL A 12 -36.05 18.99 10.35
N LEU A 13 -36.47 18.72 11.58
CA LEU A 13 -35.91 17.72 12.47
C LEU A 13 -36.98 16.64 12.70
N ALA A 14 -36.66 15.38 12.44
CA ALA A 14 -37.58 14.28 12.73
C ALA A 14 -36.84 13.14 13.43
N GLY A 15 -37.48 12.50 14.41
CA GLY A 15 -36.92 11.32 15.06
C GLY A 15 -37.56 10.99 16.40
N ASP A 16 -37.03 9.93 17.03
CA ASP A 16 -37.40 9.51 18.39
C ASP A 16 -36.62 10.34 19.43
N PHE A 17 -37.30 11.32 20.03
CA PHE A 17 -36.68 12.21 21.03
C PHE A 17 -36.76 11.63 22.44
N ASN A 18 -37.63 10.64 22.69
CA ASN A 18 -37.95 10.13 24.03
C ASN A 18 -38.23 11.25 25.06
N ALA A 19 -38.73 12.39 24.57
CA ALA A 19 -38.98 13.60 25.31
C ALA A 19 -40.50 13.70 25.49
N LYS A 20 -40.98 13.69 26.74
CA LYS A 20 -42.40 13.81 27.04
C LYS A 20 -42.66 15.22 27.56
N HIS A 21 -43.54 15.95 26.89
CA HIS A 21 -43.93 17.30 27.29
C HIS A 21 -45.39 17.55 26.87
N THR A 22 -46.06 18.44 27.60
CA THR A 22 -47.46 18.81 27.32
C THR A 22 -47.61 19.50 25.97
N ASP A 23 -46.59 20.23 25.51
CA ASP A 23 -46.56 20.96 24.22
C ASP A 23 -46.70 20.08 22.97
N TRP A 24 -46.64 18.76 23.12
CA TRP A 24 -46.92 17.79 22.05
C TRP A 24 -47.80 16.64 22.56
N ASP A 25 -48.75 16.98 23.44
CA ASP A 25 -49.86 16.13 23.89
C ASP A 25 -49.45 14.87 24.67
N CYS A 26 -48.34 14.93 25.42
CA CYS A 26 -48.04 13.93 26.44
C CYS A 26 -48.70 14.28 27.78
N SER A 27 -49.30 13.29 28.44
CA SER A 27 -49.88 13.44 29.79
C SER A 27 -48.84 13.65 30.92
N GLN A 28 -47.56 13.44 30.63
CA GLN A 28 -46.46 13.55 31.60
C GLN A 28 -45.32 14.37 31.01
N VAL A 29 -44.64 15.15 31.85
CA VAL A 29 -43.44 15.90 31.47
C VAL A 29 -42.19 15.27 32.08
N ASN A 30 -41.21 14.89 31.26
CA ASN A 30 -39.90 14.42 31.72
C ASN A 30 -38.80 15.48 31.56
N SER A 31 -37.63 15.27 32.17
CA SER A 31 -36.51 16.23 32.13
C SER A 31 -36.04 16.55 30.71
N LYS A 32 -36.03 15.55 29.82
CA LYS A 32 -35.71 15.73 28.40
C LYS A 32 -36.76 16.58 27.67
N GLY A 33 -38.04 16.40 28.01
CA GLY A 33 -39.15 17.21 27.52
C GLY A 33 -38.98 18.68 27.84
N ARG A 34 -38.67 19.02 29.10
CA ARG A 34 -38.42 20.42 29.50
C ARG A 34 -37.24 21.03 28.75
N ILE A 35 -36.11 20.33 28.69
CA ILE A 35 -34.91 20.80 27.96
C ILE A 35 -35.23 21.02 26.48
N LEU A 36 -35.98 20.10 25.87
CA LEU A 36 -36.35 20.22 24.46
C LEU A 36 -37.32 21.38 24.25
N ALA A 37 -38.36 21.52 25.07
CA ALA A 37 -39.32 22.62 24.99
C ALA A 37 -38.65 23.99 25.14
N ASP A 38 -37.77 24.16 26.14
CA ASP A 38 -36.98 25.38 26.32
C ASP A 38 -36.09 25.67 25.11
N TRP A 39 -35.48 24.63 24.54
CA TRP A 39 -34.61 24.76 23.37
C TRP A 39 -35.41 25.14 22.11
N LEU A 40 -36.57 24.52 21.89
CA LEU A 40 -37.47 24.83 20.77
C LEU A 40 -37.95 26.28 20.86
N LYS A 41 -38.39 26.71 22.04
CA LYS A 41 -38.82 28.08 22.31
C LYS A 41 -37.69 29.09 22.07
N LYS A 42 -36.47 28.79 22.52
CA LYS A 42 -35.29 29.65 22.32
C LYS A 42 -34.92 29.84 20.83
N HIS A 43 -35.27 28.89 19.97
CA HIS A 43 -34.87 28.90 18.55
C HIS A 43 -36.06 29.10 17.59
N ASN A 44 -37.24 29.48 18.10
CA ASN A 44 -38.48 29.64 17.31
C ASN A 44 -38.80 28.41 16.44
N LEU A 45 -38.75 27.22 17.03
CA LEU A 45 -39.06 25.96 16.35
C LEU A 45 -40.41 25.42 16.82
N ASN A 46 -41.19 24.88 15.89
CA ASN A 46 -42.54 24.36 16.12
C ASN A 46 -42.56 22.84 15.99
N VAL A 47 -43.31 22.16 16.86
CA VAL A 47 -43.64 20.74 16.70
C VAL A 47 -44.83 20.62 15.75
N LEU A 48 -44.69 19.81 14.71
CA LEU A 48 -45.69 19.62 13.65
C LEU A 48 -46.59 18.41 13.89
N ASN A 49 -46.40 17.68 14.99
CA ASN A 49 -47.25 16.54 15.35
C ASN A 49 -48.68 16.98 15.65
N ASN A 50 -49.65 16.15 15.31
CA ASN A 50 -51.08 16.37 15.57
C ASN A 50 -51.55 15.80 16.93
N GLY A 51 -50.63 15.60 17.88
CA GLY A 51 -50.93 15.02 19.20
C GLY A 51 -51.26 13.53 19.22
N SER A 52 -51.34 12.87 18.07
CA SER A 52 -51.57 11.42 18.01
C SER A 52 -50.42 10.66 18.65
N ARG A 53 -50.74 9.65 19.47
CA ARG A 53 -49.73 8.77 20.09
C ARG A 53 -48.81 8.19 19.03
N THR A 54 -47.50 8.21 19.29
CA THR A 54 -46.50 7.66 18.36
C THR A 54 -45.90 6.35 18.85
N SER A 55 -46.29 5.91 20.05
CA SER A 55 -45.86 4.65 20.64
C SER A 55 -47.06 3.74 20.93
N LEU A 56 -46.90 2.44 20.68
CA LEU A 56 -47.86 1.43 21.13
C LEU A 56 -47.69 1.05 22.60
N ARG A 57 -46.54 1.36 23.21
CA ARG A 57 -46.22 0.98 24.59
C ARG A 57 -46.86 1.91 25.63
N SER A 58 -47.28 3.10 25.21
CA SER A 58 -47.85 4.11 26.08
C SER A 58 -48.57 5.16 25.24
N ASN A 59 -49.54 5.87 25.82
CA ASN A 59 -50.22 6.97 25.16
C ASN A 59 -49.34 8.24 25.13
N THR A 60 -48.17 8.17 24.48
CA THR A 60 -47.20 9.27 24.41
C THR A 60 -46.72 9.53 22.99
N THR A 61 -46.48 10.81 22.71
CA THR A 61 -45.96 11.36 21.46
C THR A 61 -44.47 11.65 21.69
N ILE A 62 -43.62 10.68 21.39
CA ILE A 62 -42.16 10.78 21.65
C ILE A 62 -41.34 10.86 20.37
N ASP A 63 -41.96 10.52 19.24
CA ASP A 63 -41.43 10.72 17.91
C ASP A 63 -41.96 12.06 17.42
N LEU A 64 -41.07 13.04 17.21
CA LEU A 64 -41.47 14.40 16.88
C LEU A 64 -40.97 14.78 15.50
N VAL A 65 -41.76 15.59 14.81
CA VAL A 65 -41.34 16.33 13.62
C VAL A 65 -41.37 17.80 13.99
N ILE A 66 -40.22 18.45 13.95
CA ILE A 66 -40.00 19.83 14.38
C ILE A 66 -39.55 20.64 13.17
N SER A 67 -40.05 21.86 13.01
CA SER A 67 -39.68 22.74 11.90
C SER A 67 -39.48 24.19 12.33
N SER A 68 -38.59 24.91 11.65
CA SER A 68 -38.39 26.36 11.84
C SER A 68 -39.46 27.24 11.17
N GLU A 69 -40.17 26.70 10.18
CA GLU A 69 -41.32 27.35 9.55
C GLU A 69 -42.52 26.38 9.56
N ILE A 70 -43.73 26.89 9.68
CA ILE A 70 -44.97 26.15 9.40
C ILE A 70 -45.34 26.52 7.95
N PRO A 71 -45.06 25.68 6.94
CA PRO A 71 -45.58 25.92 5.60
C PRO A 71 -47.10 26.08 5.66
N GLU A 72 -47.66 27.03 4.90
CA GLU A 72 -49.11 27.35 4.84
C GLU A 72 -50.02 26.12 4.67
N THR A 73 -49.48 25.01 4.19
CA THR A 73 -50.12 23.69 4.18
C THR A 73 -49.11 22.61 4.60
N THR A 74 -49.20 22.15 5.84
CA THR A 74 -48.46 20.98 6.34
C THR A 74 -49.47 19.95 6.83
N GLU A 75 -49.45 18.75 6.26
CA GLU A 75 -50.20 17.61 6.81
C GLU A 75 -49.22 16.74 7.59
N SER A 76 -49.48 16.53 8.88
CA SER A 76 -48.75 15.54 9.69
C SER A 76 -49.74 14.59 10.33
N GLN A 77 -49.57 13.30 10.08
CA GLN A 77 -50.43 12.25 10.62
C GLN A 77 -49.61 11.06 11.08
N THR A 78 -50.09 10.42 12.15
CA THR A 78 -49.57 9.13 12.57
C THR A 78 -50.30 8.03 11.81
N LEU A 79 -49.53 7.16 11.15
CA LEU A 79 -50.05 6.05 10.35
C LEU A 79 -50.34 4.82 11.20
N PRO A 80 -51.24 3.91 10.76
CA PRO A 80 -51.53 2.67 11.47
C PRO A 80 -50.31 1.73 11.58
N TYR A 81 -50.40 0.79 12.53
CA TYR A 81 -49.32 -0.12 12.90
C TYR A 81 -48.79 -0.94 11.71
N MET A 82 -47.46 -0.94 11.54
CA MET A 82 -46.74 -1.68 10.49
C MET A 82 -45.70 -2.67 11.06
N GLY A 83 -45.95 -3.26 12.24
CA GLY A 83 -45.05 -4.27 12.82
C GLY A 83 -43.96 -3.73 13.77
N SER A 84 -44.03 -2.44 14.17
CA SER A 84 -43.08 -1.75 15.06
C SER A 84 -43.80 -1.16 16.27
N ASP A 85 -43.15 -1.12 17.43
CA ASP A 85 -43.66 -0.50 18.66
C ASP A 85 -43.72 1.03 18.60
N HIS A 86 -43.15 1.64 17.56
CA HIS A 86 -43.36 3.02 17.14
C HIS A 86 -44.27 3.07 15.91
N LEU A 87 -45.24 3.99 15.94
CA LEU A 87 -46.14 4.25 14.83
C LEU A 87 -45.46 5.21 13.85
N PRO A 88 -45.47 4.93 12.53
CA PRO A 88 -44.86 5.80 11.54
C PRO A 88 -45.55 7.17 11.52
N ILE A 89 -44.77 8.25 11.43
CA ILE A 89 -45.29 9.61 11.21
C ILE A 89 -45.06 9.97 9.75
N PHE A 90 -46.14 10.37 9.08
CA PHE A 90 -46.08 10.94 7.75
C PHE A 90 -46.29 12.44 7.83
N THR A 91 -45.31 13.21 7.33
CA THR A 91 -45.41 14.67 7.24
C THR A 91 -45.12 15.11 5.82
N LYS A 92 -46.07 15.83 5.22
CA LYS A 92 -45.96 16.36 3.85
C LYS A 92 -45.64 17.85 3.91
N PHE A 93 -44.58 18.24 3.21
CA PHE A 93 -44.18 19.63 3.01
C PHE A 93 -44.40 20.00 1.54
N LEU A 94 -45.15 21.07 1.23
CA LEU A 94 -45.36 21.50 -0.17
C LEU A 94 -44.10 22.14 -0.80
N ARG A 95 -43.24 22.76 0.00
CA ARG A 95 -41.97 23.35 -0.45
C ARG A 95 -40.85 22.98 0.52
N LEU A 96 -39.92 22.13 0.09
CA LEU A 96 -38.74 21.74 0.86
C LEU A 96 -37.50 21.81 -0.03
N ASN A 97 -36.60 22.76 0.24
CA ASN A 97 -35.30 22.83 -0.42
C ASN A 97 -34.27 22.03 0.40
N VAL A 98 -34.00 20.78 -0.01
CA VAL A 98 -33.01 19.92 0.65
C VAL A 98 -31.60 20.27 0.18
N LEU A 99 -30.76 20.77 1.09
CA LEU A 99 -29.31 20.89 0.85
C LEU A 99 -28.67 19.50 0.93
N ILE A 100 -28.35 18.91 -0.22
CA ILE A 100 -27.58 17.66 -0.31
C ILE A 100 -26.10 18.01 -0.22
N ASP A 101 -25.35 17.36 0.67
CA ASP A 101 -23.89 17.50 0.76
C ASP A 101 -23.24 16.83 -0.47
N MET A 102 -23.03 17.63 -1.51
CA MET A 102 -22.44 17.24 -2.78
C MET A 102 -20.92 17.44 -2.73
N HIS A 103 -20.17 16.51 -3.32
CA HIS A 103 -18.76 16.72 -3.65
C HIS A 103 -18.58 16.65 -5.15
N ILE A 104 -17.67 17.46 -5.65
CA ILE A 104 -17.40 17.59 -7.08
C ILE A 104 -16.29 16.60 -7.44
N VAL A 105 -16.51 15.76 -8.46
CA VAL A 105 -15.48 14.86 -9.00
C VAL A 105 -15.18 15.19 -10.47
N PRO A 106 -13.93 15.04 -10.91
CA PRO A 106 -13.56 15.28 -12.30
C PRO A 106 -13.97 14.09 -13.19
N CYS A 107 -14.55 14.39 -14.35
CA CYS A 107 -14.90 13.45 -15.41
C CYS A 107 -14.24 13.92 -16.72
N THR A 108 -13.19 13.23 -17.15
CA THR A 108 -12.40 13.61 -18.33
C THR A 108 -12.90 12.92 -19.60
N TYR A 109 -13.16 13.69 -20.66
CA TYR A 109 -13.56 13.18 -21.98
C TYR A 109 -12.35 12.72 -22.79
N TRP A 110 -11.90 11.49 -22.53
CA TRP A 110 -10.69 10.92 -23.14
C TRP A 110 -10.71 10.79 -24.67
N LYS A 111 -11.89 10.61 -25.29
CA LYS A 111 -12.01 10.60 -26.75
C LYS A 111 -11.66 11.96 -27.35
N LEU A 112 -12.24 13.04 -26.81
CA LEU A 112 -11.97 14.41 -27.25
C LEU A 112 -10.49 14.78 -27.03
N HIS A 113 -9.92 14.40 -25.89
CA HIS A 113 -8.49 14.57 -25.61
C HIS A 113 -7.60 13.96 -26.71
N SER A 114 -7.89 12.72 -27.13
CA SER A 114 -7.13 12.03 -28.17
C SER A 114 -7.33 12.67 -29.56
N SER A 115 -8.55 13.07 -29.91
CA SER A 115 -8.83 13.76 -31.17
C SER A 115 -8.08 15.09 -31.31
N ILE A 116 -8.03 15.90 -30.25
CA ILE A 116 -7.30 17.18 -30.25
C ILE A 116 -5.79 16.95 -30.43
N LEU A 117 -5.23 15.91 -29.79
CA LEU A 117 -3.83 15.54 -29.98
C LEU A 117 -3.49 15.15 -31.42
N THR A 118 -4.40 14.47 -32.11
CA THR A 118 -4.18 14.14 -33.53
C THR A 118 -4.11 15.40 -34.39
N ILE A 119 -4.99 16.37 -34.15
CA ILE A 119 -5.05 17.63 -34.92
C ILE A 119 -3.77 18.46 -34.71
N LEU A 120 -3.24 18.50 -33.48
CA LEU A 120 -2.10 19.35 -33.12
C LEU A 120 -0.74 18.65 -33.32
N PHE A 121 -0.72 17.44 -33.90
CA PHE A 121 0.51 16.66 -34.03
C PHE A 121 1.57 17.40 -34.85
N ASP A 122 1.22 17.99 -35.99
CA ASP A 122 2.18 18.65 -36.87
C ASP A 122 2.84 19.86 -36.22
N GLN A 123 2.11 20.60 -35.38
CA GLN A 123 2.66 21.72 -34.61
C GLN A 123 3.69 21.22 -33.58
N LEU A 124 3.33 20.21 -32.77
CA LEU A 124 4.23 19.65 -31.75
C LEU A 124 5.44 18.95 -32.37
N ARG A 125 5.27 18.37 -33.57
CA ARG A 125 6.35 17.79 -34.36
C ARG A 125 7.31 18.87 -34.84
N ALA A 126 6.81 19.95 -35.45
CA ALA A 126 7.63 21.06 -35.90
C ALA A 126 8.42 21.69 -34.73
N GLU A 127 7.79 21.85 -33.55
CA GLU A 127 8.48 22.29 -32.34
C GLU A 127 9.64 21.36 -31.93
N LYS A 128 9.44 20.03 -31.99
CA LYS A 128 10.53 19.08 -31.71
C LYS A 128 11.62 19.13 -32.78
N GLU A 129 11.26 19.22 -34.05
CA GLU A 129 12.22 19.30 -35.15
C GLU A 129 13.07 20.58 -35.03
N ASN A 130 12.47 21.71 -34.64
CA ASN A 130 13.20 22.94 -34.32
C ASN A 130 14.09 22.84 -33.07
N SER A 131 13.77 21.92 -32.15
CA SER A 131 14.62 21.59 -30.99
C SER A 131 15.71 20.57 -31.30
N MET A 132 15.78 20.02 -32.53
CA MET A 132 16.86 19.12 -32.92
C MET A 132 18.17 19.91 -32.98
N ASN A 133 19.24 19.29 -32.47
CA ASN A 133 20.62 19.76 -32.37
C ASN A 133 21.05 20.31 -31.00
N ASP A 134 20.14 20.46 -30.03
CA ASP A 134 20.51 20.82 -28.65
C ASP A 134 19.71 20.00 -27.62
N SER A 135 20.44 19.40 -26.70
CA SER A 135 19.90 18.54 -25.64
C SER A 135 19.05 19.34 -24.63
N ILE A 136 19.44 20.59 -24.35
CA ILE A 136 18.66 21.53 -23.52
C ILE A 136 17.30 21.81 -24.16
N ASN A 137 17.28 21.97 -25.49
CA ASN A 137 16.04 22.21 -26.24
C ASN A 137 15.13 20.99 -26.25
N THR A 138 15.68 19.77 -26.25
CA THR A 138 14.88 18.53 -26.13
C THR A 138 14.21 18.40 -24.77
N TYR A 139 14.88 18.75 -23.67
CA TYR A 139 14.25 18.80 -22.36
C TYR A 139 13.12 19.84 -22.30
N ASN A 140 13.38 21.05 -22.80
CA ASN A 140 12.36 22.11 -22.83
C ASN A 140 11.13 21.70 -23.65
N TRP A 141 11.33 20.96 -24.74
CA TRP A 141 10.24 20.37 -25.50
C TRP A 141 9.41 19.38 -24.67
N PHE A 142 10.03 18.46 -23.92
CA PHE A 142 9.31 17.54 -23.04
C PHE A 142 8.48 18.29 -22.00
N LEU A 143 9.06 19.34 -21.42
CA LEU A 143 8.37 20.17 -20.43
C LEU A 143 7.12 20.84 -21.02
N SER A 144 7.25 21.45 -22.20
CA SER A 144 6.13 22.04 -22.93
C SER A 144 5.07 21.00 -23.28
N PHE A 145 5.49 19.82 -23.76
CA PHE A 145 4.61 18.71 -24.10
C PHE A 145 3.82 18.20 -22.88
N GLU A 146 4.48 18.00 -21.73
CA GLU A 146 3.83 17.55 -20.49
C GLU A 146 2.83 18.57 -19.96
N ARG A 147 3.20 19.86 -19.96
CA ARG A 147 2.30 20.96 -19.57
C ARG A 147 1.09 21.05 -20.49
N PHE A 148 1.30 20.89 -21.79
CA PHE A 148 0.23 20.85 -22.78
C PHE A 148 -0.75 19.70 -22.50
N LEU A 149 -0.26 18.48 -22.25
CA LEU A 149 -1.12 17.34 -21.89
C LEU A 149 -1.93 17.59 -20.61
N ALA A 150 -1.30 18.16 -19.58
CA ALA A 150 -1.98 18.50 -18.34
C ALA A 150 -3.07 19.57 -18.55
N ALA A 151 -2.77 20.63 -19.32
CA ALA A 151 -3.71 21.69 -19.65
C ALA A 151 -4.88 21.18 -20.51
N LEU A 152 -4.60 20.34 -21.52
CA LEU A 152 -5.62 19.74 -22.37
C LEU A 152 -6.59 18.89 -21.55
N LYS A 153 -6.08 18.06 -20.62
CA LYS A 153 -6.92 17.29 -19.69
C LYS A 153 -7.81 18.20 -18.86
N LEU A 154 -7.28 19.29 -18.30
CA LEU A 154 -8.09 20.24 -17.53
C LEU A 154 -9.21 20.83 -18.40
N ARG A 155 -8.92 21.17 -19.66
CA ARG A 155 -9.88 21.75 -20.60
C ARG A 155 -11.00 20.80 -20.99
N VAL A 156 -10.71 19.50 -21.11
CA VAL A 156 -11.70 18.45 -21.47
C VAL A 156 -12.24 17.69 -20.26
N THR A 157 -12.07 18.24 -19.04
CA THR A 157 -12.63 17.67 -17.82
C THR A 157 -13.85 18.47 -17.37
N GLU A 158 -14.98 17.78 -17.23
CA GLU A 158 -16.15 18.32 -16.57
C GLU A 158 -16.20 17.89 -15.11
N TRP A 159 -16.65 18.80 -14.27
CA TRP A 159 -16.76 18.60 -12.83
C TRP A 159 -18.20 18.20 -12.49
N LYS A 160 -18.41 16.96 -12.06
CA LYS A 160 -19.73 16.40 -11.77
C LYS A 160 -19.96 16.30 -10.27
N GLU A 161 -21.13 16.73 -9.82
CA GLU A 161 -21.52 16.61 -8.43
C GLU A 161 -21.97 15.18 -8.12
N ILE A 162 -21.43 14.59 -7.05
CA ILE A 162 -21.81 13.28 -6.54
C ILE A 162 -22.13 13.38 -5.06
N LYS A 163 -23.10 12.58 -4.59
CA LYS A 163 -23.44 12.45 -3.17
C LYS A 163 -22.22 11.98 -2.38
N ARG A 164 -21.84 12.73 -1.35
CA ARG A 164 -20.73 12.35 -0.46
C ARG A 164 -21.08 11.09 0.32
N LYS A 165 -20.29 10.02 0.18
CA LYS A 165 -20.37 8.88 1.11
C LYS A 165 -19.78 9.31 2.45
N ARG A 166 -20.55 9.18 3.54
CA ARG A 166 -20.06 9.50 4.90
C ARG A 166 -18.73 8.78 5.17
N PRO A 167 -17.72 9.45 5.73
CA PRO A 167 -16.41 8.83 5.97
C PRO A 167 -16.58 7.58 6.83
N SER A 168 -15.82 6.53 6.49
CA SER A 168 -15.89 5.28 7.23
C SER A 168 -15.32 5.50 8.63
N ILE A 169 -16.13 5.20 9.66
CA ILE A 169 -15.71 5.14 11.06
C ILE A 169 -14.42 4.29 11.18
N SER A 170 -13.49 4.66 12.05
CA SER A 170 -12.23 3.91 12.23
C SER A 170 -12.47 2.42 12.49
N SER A 171 -11.48 1.59 12.15
CA SER A 171 -11.54 0.14 12.35
C SER A 171 -11.77 -0.21 13.82
N SER A 172 -11.09 0.48 14.73
CA SER A 172 -11.27 0.36 16.19
C SER A 172 -12.72 0.63 16.60
N LEU A 173 -13.26 1.78 16.22
CA LEU A 173 -14.62 2.17 16.58
C LEU A 173 -15.68 1.26 15.93
N ARG A 174 -15.43 0.74 14.72
CA ARG A 174 -16.29 -0.30 14.09
C ARG A 174 -16.32 -1.59 14.88
N ILE A 175 -15.20 -2.03 15.45
CA ILE A 175 -15.13 -3.22 16.31
C ILE A 175 -15.94 -2.98 17.58
N LEU A 176 -15.78 -1.81 18.22
CA LEU A 176 -16.53 -1.49 19.44
C LEU A 176 -18.04 -1.43 19.19
N ILE A 177 -18.47 -0.84 18.06
CA ILE A 177 -19.88 -0.78 17.65
C ILE A 177 -20.44 -2.19 17.40
N ARG A 178 -19.68 -3.07 16.73
CA ARG A 178 -20.11 -4.47 16.52
C ARG A 178 -20.28 -5.22 17.84
N HIS A 179 -19.34 -5.06 18.77
CA HIS A 179 -19.43 -5.71 20.07
C HIS A 179 -20.60 -5.18 20.90
N LYS A 180 -20.83 -3.86 20.87
CA LYS A 180 -22.04 -3.25 21.43
C LYS A 180 -23.31 -3.86 20.83
N HIS A 181 -23.40 -3.99 19.50
CA HIS A 181 -24.58 -4.58 18.84
C HIS A 181 -24.76 -6.06 19.20
N TYR A 182 -23.68 -6.82 19.34
CA TYR A 182 -23.72 -8.20 19.82
C TYR A 182 -24.32 -8.28 21.23
N LEU A 183 -23.80 -7.48 22.18
CA LEU A 183 -24.33 -7.43 23.56
C LEU A 183 -25.79 -6.96 23.60
N GLN A 184 -26.14 -5.97 22.76
CA GLN A 184 -27.50 -5.45 22.66
C GLN A 184 -28.47 -6.52 22.15
N ASN A 185 -28.05 -7.31 21.16
CA ASN A 185 -28.86 -8.42 20.65
C ASN A 185 -28.95 -9.56 21.68
N ARG A 186 -27.87 -9.88 22.39
CA ARG A 186 -27.88 -10.91 23.44
C ARG A 186 -28.84 -10.54 24.56
N TYR A 187 -28.72 -9.31 25.08
CA TYR A 187 -29.61 -8.79 26.12
C TYR A 187 -31.08 -8.77 25.69
N ARG A 188 -31.38 -8.43 24.43
CA ARG A 188 -32.75 -8.46 23.89
C ARG A 188 -33.41 -9.85 23.98
N HIS A 189 -32.64 -10.93 23.89
CA HIS A 189 -33.16 -12.30 23.91
C HIS A 189 -33.10 -12.93 25.29
N SER A 190 -31.98 -12.77 26.01
CA SER A 190 -31.76 -13.44 27.31
C SER A 190 -32.26 -12.64 28.52
N LYS A 191 -32.33 -11.31 28.41
CA LYS A 191 -32.58 -10.36 29.51
C LYS A 191 -31.67 -10.52 30.73
N TYR A 192 -30.50 -11.14 30.60
CA TYR A 192 -29.54 -11.26 31.71
C TYR A 192 -29.00 -9.89 32.14
N GLU A 193 -29.00 -9.64 33.45
CA GLU A 193 -28.56 -8.35 34.02
C GLU A 193 -27.08 -8.07 33.76
N GLU A 194 -26.25 -9.11 33.69
CA GLU A 194 -24.84 -8.99 33.28
C GLU A 194 -24.69 -8.34 31.89
N ASP A 195 -25.56 -8.69 30.94
CA ASP A 195 -25.50 -8.15 29.58
C ASP A 195 -25.95 -6.69 29.54
N ARG A 196 -26.87 -6.28 30.43
CA ARG A 196 -27.25 -4.87 30.60
C ARG A 196 -26.10 -4.03 31.15
N ILE A 197 -25.40 -4.52 32.17
CA ILE A 197 -24.24 -3.85 32.76
C ILE A 197 -23.11 -3.73 31.72
N LYS A 198 -22.80 -4.82 31.01
CA LYS A 198 -21.82 -4.84 29.91
C LYS A 198 -22.25 -3.90 28.78
N LEU A 199 -23.52 -3.88 28.38
CA LEU A 199 -24.00 -2.97 27.34
C LEU A 199 -23.85 -1.49 27.75
N ARG A 200 -24.06 -1.15 29.03
CA ARG A 200 -23.90 0.21 29.55
C ARG A 200 -22.44 0.66 29.53
N SER A 201 -21.51 -0.18 29.97
CA SER A 201 -20.06 0.14 29.92
C SER A 201 -19.57 0.28 28.47
N TRP A 202 -20.00 -0.61 27.57
CA TRP A 202 -19.67 -0.55 26.15
C TRP A 202 -20.26 0.68 25.44
N ASN A 203 -21.45 1.12 25.84
CA ASN A 203 -22.04 2.37 25.32
C ASN A 203 -21.19 3.61 25.68
N ILE A 204 -20.66 3.66 26.91
CA ILE A 204 -19.77 4.74 27.36
C ILE A 204 -18.46 4.68 26.57
N LEU A 205 -17.88 3.49 26.42
CA LEU A 205 -16.64 3.27 25.68
C LEU A 205 -16.76 3.69 24.20
N VAL A 206 -17.84 3.29 23.53
CA VAL A 206 -18.12 3.69 22.13
C VAL A 206 -18.25 5.21 22.01
N LYS A 207 -18.94 5.88 22.93
CA LYS A 207 -19.06 7.35 22.92
C LYS A 207 -17.70 8.04 23.12
N LYS A 208 -16.91 7.57 24.09
CA LYS A 208 -15.57 8.10 24.38
C LYS A 208 -14.64 7.94 23.19
N GLU A 209 -14.61 6.75 22.58
CA GLU A 209 -13.79 6.49 21.40
C GLU A 209 -14.28 7.28 20.18
N PHE A 210 -15.59 7.48 20.01
CA PHE A 210 -16.13 8.33 18.93
C PHE A 210 -15.70 9.79 19.08
N GLN A 211 -15.70 10.32 20.31
CA GLN A 211 -15.20 11.67 20.58
C GLN A 211 -13.69 11.75 20.35
N ALA A 212 -12.92 10.78 20.84
CA ALA A 212 -11.48 10.70 20.62
C ALA A 212 -11.12 10.55 19.12
N ASP A 213 -11.87 9.78 18.34
CA ASP A 213 -11.67 9.62 16.88
C ASP A 213 -11.94 10.93 16.13
N ARG A 214 -12.92 11.72 16.59
CA ARG A 214 -13.18 13.07 16.07
C ARG A 214 -12.07 14.05 16.47
N GLN A 215 -11.60 13.95 17.70
CA GLN A 215 -10.61 14.86 18.26
C GLN A 215 -9.20 14.59 17.71
N ARG A 216 -8.82 13.33 17.50
CA ARG A 216 -7.60 12.93 16.76
C ARG A 216 -7.55 13.47 15.33
N LYS A 217 -8.70 13.60 14.67
CA LYS A 217 -8.82 14.24 13.35
C LYS A 217 -8.71 15.76 13.39
N TRP A 218 -8.75 16.37 14.58
CA TRP A 218 -8.85 17.81 14.77
C TRP A 218 -7.66 18.43 15.51
N GLU A 219 -6.91 17.66 16.31
CA GLU A 219 -5.82 18.14 17.18
C GLU A 219 -4.49 18.42 16.46
N LYS A 220 -4.32 18.01 15.20
CA LYS A 220 -3.18 18.41 14.36
C LYS A 220 -3.70 18.82 12.99
N SER A 221 -3.38 20.03 12.54
CA SER A 221 -3.69 20.43 11.17
C SER A 221 -2.94 19.49 10.21
N PRO A 222 -3.53 19.10 9.05
CA PRO A 222 -2.80 18.40 8.00
C PRO A 222 -1.46 19.07 7.65
N THR A 223 -1.38 20.40 7.78
CA THR A 223 -0.15 21.19 7.64
C THR A 223 0.93 20.85 8.67
N ASP A 224 0.56 20.66 9.94
CA ASP A 224 1.53 20.34 11.00
C ASP A 224 2.09 18.93 10.82
N ILE A 225 1.24 18.01 10.34
CA ILE A 225 1.65 16.64 10.01
C ILE A 225 2.58 16.65 8.80
N ALA A 226 2.24 17.37 7.73
CA ALA A 226 3.11 17.51 6.56
C ALA A 226 4.50 18.06 6.94
N LYS A 227 4.57 19.10 7.79
CA LYS A 227 5.83 19.66 8.31
C LYS A 227 6.61 18.71 9.21
N CYS A 228 5.93 17.87 10.00
CA CYS A 228 6.58 16.86 10.82
C CYS A 228 7.19 15.75 9.96
N LEU A 229 6.45 15.32 8.93
CA LEU A 229 6.95 14.34 7.96
C LEU A 229 8.12 14.93 7.17
N GLU A 230 8.05 16.20 6.77
CA GLU A 230 9.13 16.91 6.08
C GLU A 230 10.44 16.77 6.84
N ARG A 231 10.47 17.19 8.12
CA ARG A 231 11.66 17.06 8.98
C ARG A 231 12.17 15.63 9.08
N HIS A 232 11.26 14.67 9.31
CA HIS A 232 11.61 13.26 9.38
C HIS A 232 12.26 12.74 8.09
N PHE A 233 11.72 13.09 6.92
CA PHE A 233 12.26 12.62 5.65
C PHE A 233 13.54 13.36 5.23
N THR A 234 13.71 14.61 5.63
CA THR A 234 14.98 15.34 5.47
C THR A 234 16.12 14.63 6.20
N GLU A 235 15.92 14.27 7.47
CA GLU A 235 16.91 13.49 8.24
C GLU A 235 17.12 12.08 7.65
N ARG A 236 16.03 11.45 7.18
CA ARG A 236 16.08 10.10 6.62
C ARG A 236 16.88 10.01 5.33
N HIS A 237 16.83 11.04 4.49
CA HIS A 237 17.50 11.10 3.20
C HIS A 237 18.79 11.92 3.18
N SER A 238 19.27 12.38 4.34
CA SER A 238 20.57 13.04 4.45
C SER A 238 21.71 12.08 4.10
N LYS A 239 22.81 12.61 3.56
CA LYS A 239 24.01 11.81 3.27
C LYS A 239 24.47 11.05 4.53
N PRO A 240 25.01 9.82 4.38
CA PRO A 240 25.75 9.20 5.47
C PRO A 240 26.94 10.08 5.87
N ILE A 241 27.35 10.00 7.13
CA ILE A 241 28.56 10.65 7.60
C ILE A 241 29.74 9.83 7.06
N LEU A 242 30.54 10.44 6.20
CA LEU A 242 31.70 9.81 5.59
C LEU A 242 32.98 10.22 6.33
N ASN A 243 33.84 9.25 6.60
CA ASN A 243 35.20 9.43 7.05
C ASN A 243 36.17 9.43 5.85
N MET A 244 36.61 10.63 5.44
CA MET A 244 37.50 10.81 4.29
C MET A 244 38.93 10.25 4.48
N THR A 245 39.28 9.76 5.68
CA THR A 245 40.52 8.98 5.88
C THR A 245 40.36 7.51 5.50
N ASN A 246 39.13 7.03 5.28
CA ASN A 246 38.87 5.70 4.76
C ASN A 246 39.03 5.68 3.23
N ASP A 247 39.94 4.84 2.72
CA ASP A 247 40.24 4.77 1.29
C ASP A 247 39.03 4.40 0.42
N LEU A 248 38.16 3.51 0.90
CA LEU A 248 36.98 3.08 0.15
C LEU A 248 35.96 4.21 0.01
N GLU A 249 35.71 4.96 1.08
CA GLU A 249 34.76 6.06 1.05
C GLU A 249 35.28 7.21 0.18
N LYS A 250 36.59 7.49 0.26
CA LYS A 250 37.25 8.44 -0.62
C LYS A 250 37.13 8.04 -2.09
N GLU A 251 37.47 6.80 -2.43
CA GLU A 251 37.34 6.26 -3.79
C GLU A 251 35.89 6.33 -4.28
N ALA A 252 34.90 6.00 -3.44
CA ALA A 252 33.49 6.10 -3.81
C ALA A 252 33.08 7.54 -4.15
N VAL A 253 33.56 8.52 -3.39
CA VAL A 253 33.32 9.95 -3.66
C VAL A 253 34.01 10.40 -4.94
N ASP A 254 35.23 9.95 -5.21
CA ASP A 254 35.99 10.32 -6.41
C ASP A 254 35.35 9.72 -7.67
N VAL A 255 34.95 8.44 -7.63
CA VAL A 255 34.16 7.80 -8.70
C VAL A 255 32.83 8.51 -8.92
N TRP A 256 32.15 8.91 -7.85
CA TRP A 256 30.93 9.70 -7.97
C TRP A 256 31.16 11.03 -8.68
N LYS A 257 32.18 11.79 -8.30
CA LYS A 257 32.52 13.07 -8.96
C LYS A 257 32.86 12.87 -10.43
N LEU A 258 33.64 11.83 -10.74
CA LEU A 258 34.03 11.50 -12.11
C LEU A 258 32.80 11.35 -13.03
N PHE A 259 31.80 10.58 -12.61
CA PHE A 259 30.64 10.28 -13.48
C PHE A 259 29.43 11.20 -13.29
N SER A 260 29.36 11.98 -12.20
CA SER A 260 28.27 12.95 -11.99
C SER A 260 28.53 14.30 -12.65
N LEU A 261 29.78 14.58 -13.04
CA LEU A 261 30.20 15.81 -13.72
C LEU A 261 30.61 15.57 -15.18
N ALA A 262 30.81 14.33 -15.60
CA ALA A 262 31.19 14.00 -16.98
C ALA A 262 29.97 14.00 -17.91
N ASP A 263 30.16 14.54 -19.11
CA ASP A 263 29.25 14.29 -20.21
C ASP A 263 29.58 12.94 -20.88
N ILE A 264 28.59 12.32 -21.53
CA ILE A 264 28.80 11.03 -22.21
C ILE A 264 29.84 11.15 -23.34
N ASP A 265 29.91 12.32 -23.99
CA ASP A 265 30.83 12.58 -25.10
C ASP A 265 32.30 12.68 -24.63
N ASP A 266 32.54 12.99 -23.35
CA ASP A 266 33.90 13.07 -22.76
C ASP A 266 34.51 11.70 -22.45
N ILE A 267 33.72 10.62 -22.56
CA ILE A 267 34.17 9.28 -22.21
C ILE A 267 34.37 8.45 -23.47
N GLU A 268 35.60 7.96 -23.68
CA GLU A 268 35.92 7.04 -24.78
C GLU A 268 34.99 5.82 -24.75
N LEU A 269 34.01 5.82 -25.66
CA LEU A 269 32.97 4.81 -25.76
C LEU A 269 33.57 3.47 -26.21
N THR A 270 33.89 2.61 -25.25
CA THR A 270 34.26 1.20 -25.50
C THR A 270 33.06 0.31 -25.86
N SER A 271 31.83 0.83 -25.82
CA SER A 271 30.60 0.10 -26.15
C SER A 271 30.20 0.27 -27.62
N SER A 272 29.80 -0.82 -28.28
CA SER A 272 29.22 -0.77 -29.64
C SER A 272 28.00 0.16 -29.69
N GLN A 273 27.99 1.10 -30.65
CA GLN A 273 26.94 2.12 -30.80
C GLN A 273 25.50 1.57 -30.90
N SER A 274 25.32 0.29 -31.22
CA SER A 274 24.02 -0.38 -31.29
C SER A 274 23.33 -0.55 -29.93
N ASP A 275 24.08 -0.69 -28.84
CA ASP A 275 23.54 -0.87 -27.48
C ASP A 275 23.02 0.46 -26.87
N LEU A 276 23.08 1.59 -27.59
CA LEU A 276 22.77 2.93 -27.08
C LEU A 276 21.49 3.61 -27.62
N LYS A 277 20.84 3.10 -28.68
CA LYS A 277 19.63 3.73 -29.27
C LYS A 277 18.32 2.96 -29.07
N PHE A 278 17.32 3.55 -28.43
CA PHE A 278 15.94 3.04 -28.30
C PHE A 278 15.20 3.01 -29.64
N SER A 279 14.46 1.93 -29.86
CA SER A 279 13.55 1.77 -30.99
C SER A 279 12.14 2.27 -30.66
N VAL A 280 11.33 2.51 -31.69
CA VAL A 280 9.90 2.84 -31.50
C VAL A 280 9.17 1.70 -30.78
N GLN A 281 9.58 0.45 -31.01
CA GLN A 281 8.98 -0.71 -30.35
C GLN A 281 9.29 -0.73 -28.84
N ASP A 282 10.48 -0.28 -28.43
CA ASP A 282 10.83 -0.13 -27.01
C ASP A 282 9.90 0.88 -26.33
N ILE A 283 9.68 2.04 -26.98
CA ILE A 283 8.75 3.06 -26.47
C ILE A 283 7.34 2.51 -26.35
N LYS A 284 6.82 1.84 -27.39
CA LYS A 284 5.49 1.21 -27.36
C LYS A 284 5.38 0.19 -26.23
N GLY A 285 6.40 -0.65 -26.05
CA GLY A 285 6.48 -1.63 -24.97
C GLY A 285 6.42 -0.96 -23.59
N ALA A 286 7.23 0.08 -23.38
CA ALA A 286 7.27 0.84 -22.15
C ALA A 286 5.91 1.50 -21.83
N ILE A 287 5.28 2.16 -22.82
CA ILE A 287 3.95 2.79 -22.66
C ILE A 287 2.87 1.73 -22.34
N ARG A 288 2.86 0.60 -23.07
CA ARG A 288 1.89 -0.49 -22.84
C ARG A 288 1.99 -1.05 -21.41
N SER A 289 3.21 -1.14 -20.86
CA SER A 289 3.46 -1.64 -19.51
C SER A 289 2.90 -0.76 -18.39
N LEU A 290 2.61 0.52 -18.66
CA LEU A 290 2.06 1.45 -17.66
C LEU A 290 0.68 1.00 -17.17
N ARG A 291 0.43 1.07 -15.87
CA ARG A 291 -0.91 0.76 -15.33
C ARG A 291 -1.81 1.99 -15.39
N SER A 292 -2.92 1.93 -16.12
CA SER A 292 -3.77 3.10 -16.42
C SER A 292 -4.33 3.80 -15.18
N LYS A 293 -4.71 3.06 -14.14
CA LYS A 293 -5.36 3.60 -12.91
C LYS A 293 -4.37 3.96 -11.80
N LYS A 294 -3.13 4.34 -12.13
CA LYS A 294 -2.15 4.82 -11.17
C LYS A 294 -2.20 6.35 -11.07
N SER A 295 -1.93 6.86 -9.88
CA SER A 295 -1.82 8.30 -9.62
C SER A 295 -0.67 8.92 -10.44
N SER A 296 -0.86 10.16 -10.87
CA SER A 296 0.16 10.99 -11.52
C SER A 296 1.16 11.57 -10.51
N GLY A 297 2.30 12.05 -11.03
CA GLY A 297 3.22 12.88 -10.26
C GLY A 297 2.71 14.31 -10.10
N PHE A 298 3.61 15.25 -9.80
CA PHE A 298 3.29 16.68 -9.72
C PHE A 298 2.96 17.30 -11.08
N ASP A 299 3.48 16.71 -12.16
CA ASP A 299 3.20 17.04 -13.55
C ASP A 299 1.70 16.92 -13.92
N GLN A 300 0.90 16.23 -13.09
CA GLN A 300 -0.50 15.89 -13.36
C GLN A 300 -0.73 15.07 -14.64
N VAL A 301 0.35 14.60 -15.27
CA VAL A 301 0.33 13.74 -16.46
C VAL A 301 0.05 12.31 -16.01
N SER A 302 -1.15 11.83 -16.32
CA SER A 302 -1.58 10.47 -16.01
C SER A 302 -1.09 9.45 -17.04
N ASN A 303 -0.90 8.20 -16.62
CA ASN A 303 -0.57 7.10 -17.52
C ASN A 303 -1.58 6.92 -18.67
N VAL A 304 -2.85 7.32 -18.46
CA VAL A 304 -3.90 7.25 -19.50
C VAL A 304 -3.60 8.21 -20.64
N MET A 305 -3.14 9.43 -20.36
CA MET A 305 -2.83 10.42 -21.41
C MET A 305 -1.77 9.88 -22.36
N ILE A 306 -0.69 9.32 -21.82
CA ILE A 306 0.40 8.77 -22.62
C ILE A 306 -0.04 7.53 -23.41
N LYS A 307 -0.91 6.70 -22.83
CA LYS A 307 -1.47 5.52 -23.52
C LYS A 307 -2.42 5.85 -24.67
N LEU A 308 -3.00 7.05 -24.67
CA LEU A 308 -3.94 7.52 -25.70
C LEU A 308 -3.27 8.42 -26.74
N LEU A 309 -1.95 8.56 -26.69
CA LEU A 309 -1.20 9.26 -27.74
C LEU A 309 -1.38 8.52 -29.08
N PRO A 310 -1.67 9.25 -30.17
CA PRO A 310 -1.64 8.69 -31.52
C PRO A 310 -0.27 8.07 -31.86
N GLU A 311 -0.24 7.07 -32.73
CA GLU A 311 0.97 6.30 -33.06
C GLU A 311 2.16 7.15 -33.55
N HIS A 312 1.89 8.27 -34.24
CA HIS A 312 2.93 9.17 -34.73
C HIS A 312 3.75 9.84 -33.60
N TYR A 313 3.17 10.02 -32.41
CA TYR A 313 3.89 10.52 -31.24
C TYR A 313 4.95 9.54 -30.72
N HIS A 314 4.80 8.23 -30.98
CA HIS A 314 5.78 7.26 -30.52
C HIS A 314 7.14 7.46 -31.19
N THR A 315 7.15 7.81 -32.49
CA THR A 315 8.39 8.15 -33.22
C THR A 315 9.04 9.39 -32.65
N LEU A 316 8.24 10.42 -32.36
CA LEU A 316 8.71 11.69 -31.80
C LEU A 316 9.34 11.49 -30.40
N LEU A 317 8.65 10.74 -29.54
CA LEU A 317 9.16 10.36 -28.23
C LEU A 317 10.43 9.51 -28.33
N THR A 318 10.52 8.63 -29.33
CA THR A 318 11.72 7.81 -29.56
C THR A 318 12.94 8.68 -29.85
N GLN A 319 12.80 9.70 -30.71
CA GLN A 319 13.87 10.65 -30.98
C GLN A 319 14.25 11.41 -29.70
N ALA A 320 13.26 11.98 -29.02
CA ALA A 320 13.50 12.76 -27.80
C ALA A 320 14.18 11.96 -26.67
N TYR A 321 13.74 10.73 -26.39
CA TYR A 321 14.40 9.89 -25.38
C TYR A 321 15.82 9.46 -25.77
N ASN A 322 16.07 9.25 -27.06
CA ASN A 322 17.42 8.95 -27.54
C ASN A 322 18.35 10.15 -27.40
N ASP A 323 17.86 11.35 -27.70
CA ASP A 323 18.61 12.59 -27.50
C ASP A 323 18.94 12.76 -26.01
N LEU A 324 17.98 12.58 -25.10
CA LEU A 324 18.25 12.63 -23.65
C LEU A 324 19.24 11.56 -23.20
N PHE A 325 19.13 10.33 -23.71
CA PHE A 325 20.00 9.22 -23.34
C PHE A 325 21.45 9.41 -23.78
N ARG A 326 21.66 9.90 -25.01
CA ARG A 326 23.01 10.21 -25.52
C ARG A 326 23.73 11.24 -24.67
N ASN A 327 23.00 12.17 -24.04
CA ASN A 327 23.57 13.24 -23.23
C ASN A 327 23.51 12.96 -21.71
N ALA A 328 23.09 11.76 -21.28
CA ALA A 328 22.81 11.43 -19.86
C ALA A 328 21.91 12.43 -19.12
N GLN A 329 21.01 13.11 -19.85
CA GLN A 329 20.22 14.18 -19.28
C GLN A 329 18.92 13.70 -18.63
N TRP A 330 18.56 14.39 -17.56
CA TRP A 330 17.34 14.17 -16.81
C TRP A 330 16.61 15.49 -16.59
N GLY A 331 15.33 15.50 -16.91
CA GLY A 331 14.51 16.67 -16.63
C GLY A 331 14.45 16.97 -15.14
N LYS A 332 14.62 18.24 -14.76
CA LYS A 332 14.57 18.67 -13.35
C LYS A 332 13.23 18.30 -12.69
N GLU A 333 12.12 18.44 -13.41
CA GLU A 333 10.80 18.04 -12.90
C GLU A 333 10.69 16.51 -12.73
N TRP A 334 11.38 15.71 -13.56
CA TRP A 334 11.41 14.24 -13.47
C TRP A 334 12.16 13.73 -12.22
N LYS A 335 13.08 14.54 -11.70
CA LYS A 335 13.80 14.28 -10.45
C LYS A 335 13.01 14.58 -9.19
N THR A 336 11.82 15.19 -9.32
CA THR A 336 10.95 15.56 -8.19
C THR A 336 9.82 14.54 -7.99
N ALA A 337 9.75 13.91 -6.81
CA ALA A 337 8.75 12.90 -6.49
C ALA A 337 7.62 13.43 -5.59
N ARG A 338 6.35 13.14 -5.94
CA ARG A 338 5.22 13.33 -5.01
C ARG A 338 5.10 12.13 -4.08
N THR A 339 5.34 12.33 -2.80
CA THR A 339 5.41 11.25 -1.82
C THR A 339 4.17 11.23 -0.94
N ILE A 340 3.45 10.11 -0.93
CA ILE A 340 2.36 9.86 0.03
C ILE A 340 2.80 8.83 1.07
N CYS A 341 2.35 9.00 2.30
CA CYS A 341 2.69 8.09 3.40
C CYS A 341 1.57 7.07 3.66
N LEU A 342 1.86 5.78 3.50
CA LEU A 342 0.93 4.71 3.82
C LEU A 342 1.24 4.11 5.20
N ASN A 343 0.21 3.85 6.00
CA ASN A 343 0.39 3.18 7.29
C ASN A 343 0.78 1.71 7.08
N LYS A 344 1.95 1.30 7.61
CA LYS A 344 2.42 -0.10 7.58
C LYS A 344 1.81 -0.95 8.69
N SER A 345 1.30 -0.32 9.74
CA SER A 345 0.86 -0.99 10.97
C SER A 345 -0.66 -1.08 11.07
N GLU A 346 -1.15 -1.96 11.94
CA GLU A 346 -2.58 -1.99 12.30
C GLU A 346 -2.97 -0.85 13.26
N ASN A 347 -1.98 -0.13 13.80
CA ASN A 347 -2.21 1.02 14.67
C ASN A 347 -2.83 2.17 13.85
N PRO A 348 -4.04 2.65 14.19
CA PRO A 348 -4.70 3.72 13.45
C PRO A 348 -3.98 5.08 13.54
N ALA A 349 -3.07 5.26 14.49
CA ALA A 349 -2.24 6.46 14.65
C ALA A 349 -0.74 6.09 14.61
N PRO A 350 -0.19 5.82 13.41
CA PRO A 350 1.18 5.34 13.28
C PRO A 350 2.20 6.41 13.67
N THR A 351 3.34 5.99 14.21
CA THR A 351 4.53 6.84 14.29
C THR A 351 5.12 7.08 12.89
N THR A 352 6.01 8.07 12.74
CA THR A 352 6.65 8.38 11.45
C THR A 352 7.39 7.17 10.87
N ASP A 353 8.06 6.37 11.69
CA ASP A 353 8.76 5.14 11.25
C ASP A 353 7.82 4.02 10.78
N GLN A 354 6.57 4.04 11.24
CA GLN A 354 5.52 3.12 10.82
C GLN A 354 4.85 3.53 9.50
N LEU A 355 5.26 4.65 8.91
CA LEU A 355 4.80 5.09 7.60
C LEU A 355 5.71 4.55 6.48
N ARG A 356 5.10 4.24 5.34
CA ARG A 356 5.79 3.91 4.09
C ARG A 356 5.68 5.09 3.14
N PRO A 357 6.78 5.78 2.80
CA PRO A 357 6.74 6.75 1.72
C PRO A 357 6.54 5.99 0.40
N ILE A 358 5.59 6.44 -0.42
CA ILE A 358 5.41 5.96 -1.80
C ILE A 358 5.62 7.14 -2.72
N SER A 359 6.69 7.08 -3.52
CA SER A 359 7.07 8.11 -4.47
C SER A 359 6.32 7.92 -5.78
N MET A 360 5.45 8.87 -6.11
CA MET A 360 4.76 8.97 -7.39
C MET A 360 5.62 9.82 -8.33
N LEU A 361 6.35 9.13 -9.21
CA LEU A 361 7.22 9.76 -10.21
C LEU A 361 6.43 10.21 -11.45
N PRO A 362 6.87 11.28 -12.13
CA PRO A 362 6.33 11.73 -13.42
C PRO A 362 6.22 10.61 -14.45
N THR A 363 5.24 10.70 -15.35
CA THR A 363 4.94 9.59 -16.26
C THR A 363 6.04 9.37 -17.29
N CYS A 364 6.59 10.44 -17.87
CA CYS A 364 7.71 10.33 -18.81
C CYS A 364 8.99 9.85 -18.11
N SER A 365 9.26 10.30 -16.88
CA SER A 365 10.36 9.75 -16.05
C SER A 365 10.28 8.22 -15.94
N LYS A 366 9.10 7.66 -15.61
CA LYS A 366 8.94 6.21 -15.46
C LYS A 366 9.15 5.46 -16.78
N ILE A 367 8.81 6.07 -17.92
CA ILE A 367 9.08 5.50 -19.25
C ILE A 367 10.59 5.48 -19.48
N TYR A 368 11.27 6.58 -19.20
CA TYR A 368 12.71 6.68 -19.35
C TYR A 368 13.47 5.66 -18.50
N GLU A 369 13.10 5.54 -17.22
CA GLU A 369 13.62 4.50 -16.31
C GLU A 369 13.40 3.09 -16.87
N ARG A 370 12.24 2.82 -17.47
CA ARG A 370 11.91 1.49 -18.02
C ARG A 370 12.76 1.15 -19.24
N LEU A 371 13.00 2.14 -20.10
CA LEU A 371 13.81 1.98 -21.30
C LEU A 371 15.26 1.66 -20.92
N PHE A 372 15.83 2.43 -19.99
CA PHE A 372 17.16 2.13 -19.45
C PHE A 372 17.21 0.78 -18.76
N LEU A 373 16.25 0.48 -17.88
CA LEU A 373 16.18 -0.78 -17.13
C LEU A 373 16.20 -2.01 -18.05
N THR A 374 15.52 -1.95 -19.19
CA THR A 374 15.52 -3.05 -20.16
C THR A 374 16.93 -3.33 -20.68
N ARG A 375 17.69 -2.30 -21.06
CA ARG A 375 19.08 -2.44 -21.54
C ARG A 375 20.03 -2.86 -20.43
N PHE A 376 19.87 -2.23 -19.28
CA PHE A 376 20.70 -2.49 -18.11
C PHE A 376 20.54 -3.94 -17.66
N ASN A 377 19.31 -4.48 -17.64
CA ASN A 377 19.07 -5.89 -17.33
C ASN A 377 19.71 -6.85 -18.35
N SER A 378 19.72 -6.49 -19.65
CA SER A 378 20.44 -7.28 -20.67
C SER A 378 21.93 -7.34 -20.38
N TRP A 379 22.54 -6.21 -20.01
CA TRP A 379 23.94 -6.16 -19.60
C TRP A 379 24.20 -6.97 -18.32
N THR A 380 23.41 -6.78 -17.24
CA THR A 380 23.60 -7.51 -15.98
C THR A 380 23.46 -9.03 -16.16
N THR A 381 22.58 -9.45 -17.09
CA THR A 381 22.38 -10.87 -17.41
C THR A 381 23.56 -11.42 -18.18
N ARG A 382 24.04 -10.70 -19.20
CA ARG A 382 25.20 -11.07 -20.02
C ARG A 382 26.47 -11.21 -19.18
N MET A 383 26.67 -10.32 -18.22
CA MET A 383 27.84 -10.32 -17.33
C MET A 383 27.65 -11.17 -16.06
N ASN A 384 26.50 -11.84 -15.90
CA ASN A 384 26.15 -12.66 -14.73
C ASN A 384 26.37 -11.94 -13.38
N ILE A 385 25.98 -10.66 -13.29
CA ILE A 385 26.22 -9.81 -12.12
C ILE A 385 25.39 -10.26 -10.90
N LEU A 386 24.17 -10.74 -11.14
CA LEU A 386 23.22 -11.03 -10.07
C LEU A 386 23.44 -12.43 -9.50
N PRO A 387 23.66 -12.58 -8.17
CA PRO A 387 23.90 -13.87 -7.55
C PRO A 387 22.70 -14.82 -7.71
N ALA A 388 22.97 -16.12 -7.83
CA ALA A 388 21.92 -17.16 -7.92
C ALA A 388 21.03 -17.20 -6.66
N GLN A 389 21.56 -16.75 -5.53
CA GLN A 389 20.92 -16.61 -4.24
C GLN A 389 19.84 -15.52 -4.21
N GLN A 390 19.83 -14.61 -5.18
CA GLN A 390 18.83 -13.54 -5.31
C GLN A 390 17.74 -13.90 -6.32
N SER A 391 16.49 -13.97 -5.84
CA SER A 391 15.29 -14.15 -6.70
C SER A 391 14.47 -12.87 -6.87
N GLY A 392 14.65 -11.88 -6.01
CA GLY A 392 13.94 -10.62 -6.07
C GLY A 392 14.42 -9.73 -7.22
N ALA A 393 13.52 -8.90 -7.75
CA ALA A 393 13.78 -7.97 -8.86
C ALA A 393 14.34 -8.62 -10.15
N ARG A 394 14.22 -9.94 -10.31
CA ARG A 394 14.64 -10.68 -11.50
C ARG A 394 13.44 -11.11 -12.35
N PRO A 395 13.55 -11.09 -13.68
CA PRO A 395 12.56 -11.70 -14.56
C PRO A 395 12.37 -13.19 -14.22
N HIS A 396 11.13 -13.67 -14.34
CA HIS A 396 10.76 -15.10 -14.18
C HIS A 396 11.06 -15.72 -12.81
N GLN A 397 11.33 -14.92 -11.78
CA GLN A 397 11.49 -15.36 -10.40
C GLN A 397 10.33 -14.84 -9.54
N ALA A 398 9.82 -15.68 -8.64
CA ALA A 398 8.67 -15.37 -7.78
C ALA A 398 9.03 -15.55 -6.31
N THR A 399 8.22 -15.00 -5.41
CA THR A 399 8.39 -15.26 -3.97
C THR A 399 8.27 -16.76 -3.66
N THR A 400 7.37 -17.46 -4.35
CA THR A 400 7.15 -18.90 -4.22
C THR A 400 8.39 -19.72 -4.57
N SER A 401 9.15 -19.36 -5.62
CA SER A 401 10.35 -20.10 -5.99
C SER A 401 11.41 -20.02 -4.89
N ARG A 402 11.65 -18.82 -4.35
CA ARG A 402 12.62 -18.63 -3.26
C ARG A 402 12.21 -19.34 -1.97
N VAL A 403 10.93 -19.30 -1.61
CA VAL A 403 10.39 -20.02 -0.44
C VAL A 403 10.55 -21.53 -0.62
N ASN A 404 10.28 -22.06 -1.81
CA ASN A 404 10.42 -23.49 -2.07
C ASN A 404 11.88 -23.95 -2.01
N CYS A 405 12.84 -23.16 -2.54
CA CYS A 405 14.27 -23.46 -2.39
C CYS A 405 14.70 -23.49 -0.92
N LEU A 406 14.25 -22.52 -0.11
CA LEU A 406 14.52 -22.49 1.33
C LEU A 406 13.95 -23.73 2.03
N LEU A 407 12.68 -24.08 1.74
CA LEU A 407 12.00 -25.23 2.37
C LEU A 407 12.62 -26.56 1.97
N GLU A 408 13.02 -26.75 0.71
CA GLU A 408 13.71 -27.95 0.26
C GLU A 408 15.01 -28.15 1.05
N GLN A 409 15.81 -27.09 1.17
CA GLN A 409 17.08 -27.12 1.88
C GLN A 409 16.91 -27.41 3.38
N ILE A 410 15.95 -26.76 4.05
CA ILE A 410 15.61 -27.06 5.45
C ILE A 410 15.17 -28.53 5.58
N THR A 411 14.26 -28.98 4.71
CA THR A 411 13.70 -30.33 4.78
C THR A 411 14.77 -31.39 4.54
N GLN A 412 15.68 -31.17 3.59
CA GLN A 412 16.82 -32.03 3.32
C GLN A 412 17.77 -32.08 4.51
N SER A 413 18.11 -30.92 5.09
CA SER A 413 18.96 -30.84 6.28
C SER A 413 18.36 -31.63 7.45
N LEU A 414 17.06 -31.46 7.72
CA LEU A 414 16.35 -32.19 8.77
C LEU A 414 16.27 -33.71 8.57
N ARG A 415 16.59 -34.25 7.38
CA ARG A 415 16.67 -35.71 7.18
C ARG A 415 17.92 -36.30 7.83
N TYR A 416 19.02 -35.55 7.82
CA TYR A 416 20.33 -36.00 8.30
C TYR A 416 20.68 -35.39 9.66
N ASN A 417 20.18 -34.20 9.94
CA ASN A 417 20.36 -33.46 11.19
C ASN A 417 19.06 -33.39 11.99
N SER A 418 19.22 -33.09 13.27
CA SER A 418 18.11 -32.93 14.22
C SER A 418 17.46 -31.53 14.16
N PHE A 419 18.22 -30.51 13.74
CA PHE A 419 17.77 -29.12 13.63
C PHE A 419 18.51 -28.33 12.53
N THR A 420 17.93 -27.19 12.14
CA THR A 420 18.44 -26.25 11.12
C THR A 420 18.02 -24.82 11.51
N PRO A 421 18.94 -23.98 12.00
CA PRO A 421 18.63 -22.58 12.27
C PRO A 421 18.60 -21.76 11.00
N VAL A 422 17.65 -20.82 10.94
CA VAL A 422 17.54 -19.83 9.88
C VAL A 422 17.41 -18.45 10.50
N VAL A 423 18.34 -17.57 10.17
CA VAL A 423 18.35 -16.17 10.60
C VAL A 423 17.74 -15.32 9.50
N TYR A 424 16.69 -14.57 9.84
CA TYR A 424 16.01 -13.65 8.93
C TYR A 424 16.48 -12.23 9.19
N ILE A 425 17.15 -11.64 8.21
CA ILE A 425 17.76 -10.32 8.29
C ILE A 425 16.76 -9.26 7.80
N ASP A 426 16.57 -8.19 8.60
CA ASP A 426 15.80 -7.00 8.23
C ASP A 426 16.73 -5.78 8.18
N PHE A 427 16.93 -5.20 7.00
CA PHE A 427 17.67 -3.95 6.86
C PHE A 427 16.83 -2.74 7.27
N LEU A 428 17.43 -1.83 8.03
CA LEU A 428 16.75 -0.62 8.47
C LEU A 428 16.50 0.30 7.28
N GLN A 429 15.24 0.37 6.85
CA GLN A 429 14.79 1.27 5.78
C GLN A 429 15.58 1.05 4.47
N ALA A 430 15.80 -0.22 4.10
CA ALA A 430 16.56 -0.69 2.94
C ALA A 430 16.71 0.32 1.78
N PHE A 431 15.61 0.66 1.11
CA PHE A 431 15.63 1.58 -0.04
C PHE A 431 16.01 3.02 0.29
N ASP A 432 15.62 3.53 1.45
CA ASP A 432 15.82 4.95 1.79
C ASP A 432 17.26 5.21 2.27
N LYS A 433 17.96 4.16 2.72
CA LYS A 433 19.36 4.23 3.19
C LYS A 433 20.40 3.80 2.16
N LEU A 434 19.99 3.37 0.96
CA LEU A 434 20.91 2.97 -0.10
C LEU A 434 21.98 4.05 -0.35
N TRP A 435 23.25 3.70 -0.11
CA TRP A 435 24.38 4.59 -0.34
C TRP A 435 24.73 4.66 -1.84
N GLN A 436 24.43 5.81 -2.45
CA GLN A 436 24.47 5.99 -3.91
C GLN A 436 25.91 5.97 -4.44
N GLN A 437 26.86 6.59 -3.74
CA GLN A 437 28.28 6.60 -4.10
C GLN A 437 28.87 5.19 -4.01
N GLY A 438 28.57 4.45 -2.94
CA GLY A 438 28.98 3.04 -2.80
C GLY A 438 28.41 2.13 -3.88
N LEU A 439 27.14 2.33 -4.27
CA LEU A 439 26.55 1.63 -5.42
C LEU A 439 27.31 1.93 -6.72
N LEU A 440 27.61 3.20 -6.99
CA LEU A 440 28.30 3.58 -8.22
C LEU A 440 29.73 3.02 -8.25
N LEU A 441 30.43 3.02 -7.11
CA LEU A 441 31.73 2.36 -6.95
C LEU A 441 31.66 0.86 -7.25
N LYS A 442 30.64 0.16 -6.72
CA LYS A 442 30.44 -1.26 -7.02
C LYS A 442 30.20 -1.49 -8.51
N LEU A 443 29.36 -0.69 -9.15
CA LEU A 443 29.12 -0.80 -10.59
C LEU A 443 30.39 -0.55 -11.41
N TYR A 444 31.19 0.45 -11.03
CA TYR A 444 32.47 0.73 -11.66
C TYR A 444 33.42 -0.47 -11.57
N ARG A 445 33.58 -1.05 -10.38
CA ARG A 445 34.41 -2.25 -10.15
C ARG A 445 33.88 -3.51 -10.84
N LEU A 446 32.60 -3.55 -11.17
CA LEU A 446 31.97 -4.61 -11.98
C LEU A 446 32.13 -4.39 -13.49
N ASN A 447 32.97 -3.44 -13.92
CA ASN A 447 33.18 -3.08 -15.33
C ASN A 447 31.86 -2.67 -16.01
N CYS A 448 31.01 -1.91 -15.31
CA CYS A 448 29.82 -1.34 -15.91
C CYS A 448 30.21 -0.33 -17.01
N PRO A 449 29.53 -0.34 -18.18
CA PRO A 449 29.79 0.64 -19.23
C PRO A 449 29.70 2.05 -18.70
N ALA A 450 30.67 2.89 -19.05
CA ALA A 450 30.77 4.24 -18.51
C ALA A 450 29.53 5.10 -18.81
N SER A 451 28.92 4.93 -19.99
CA SER A 451 27.66 5.59 -20.34
C SER A 451 26.51 5.24 -19.38
N TYR A 452 26.48 4.02 -18.83
CA TYR A 452 25.50 3.62 -17.82
C TYR A 452 25.84 4.22 -16.45
N LEU A 453 27.13 4.32 -16.11
CA LEU A 453 27.58 4.96 -14.88
C LEU A 453 27.20 6.45 -14.84
N VAL A 454 27.48 7.20 -15.92
CA VAL A 454 27.04 8.60 -16.04
C VAL A 454 25.53 8.71 -15.91
N TRP A 455 24.79 7.88 -16.66
CA TRP A 455 23.33 7.91 -16.62
C TRP A 455 22.77 7.64 -15.21
N ILE A 456 23.34 6.65 -14.49
CA ILE A 456 22.94 6.29 -13.12
C ILE A 456 23.33 7.40 -12.13
N ALA A 457 24.50 8.01 -12.26
CA ALA A 457 24.91 9.14 -11.45
C ALA A 457 23.92 10.31 -11.63
N HIS A 458 23.61 10.69 -12.88
CA HIS A 458 22.64 11.73 -13.20
C HIS A 458 21.21 11.40 -12.72
N TYR A 459 20.82 10.13 -12.72
CA TYR A 459 19.53 9.67 -12.21
C TYR A 459 19.36 9.95 -10.70
N PHE A 460 20.43 9.74 -9.92
CA PHE A 460 20.44 9.91 -8.48
C PHE A 460 20.75 11.36 -8.03
N SER A 461 21.51 12.13 -8.82
CA SER A 461 21.83 13.54 -8.52
C SER A 461 20.59 14.45 -8.51
N ASP A 462 20.58 15.46 -7.63
CA ASP A 462 19.59 16.54 -7.56
C ASP A 462 18.13 16.09 -7.43
N ARG A 463 17.91 14.93 -6.81
CA ARG A 463 16.56 14.42 -6.56
C ARG A 463 15.94 15.15 -5.39
N THR A 464 14.64 15.42 -5.53
CA THR A 464 13.84 16.01 -4.47
C THR A 464 12.52 15.26 -4.31
N LEU A 465 11.89 15.42 -3.16
CA LEU A 465 10.53 14.96 -2.91
C LEU A 465 9.72 16.03 -2.20
N LYS A 466 8.40 15.95 -2.35
CA LYS A 466 7.43 16.69 -1.53
C LYS A 466 6.44 15.71 -0.97
N ILE A 467 6.10 15.88 0.30
CA ILE A 467 5.15 15.02 1.00
C ILE A 467 3.76 15.60 0.83
N ASP A 468 2.84 14.76 0.39
CA ASP A 468 1.41 15.07 0.32
C ASP A 468 0.68 14.30 1.41
N TYR A 469 0.10 15.06 2.35
CA TYR A 469 -0.73 14.54 3.42
C TYR A 469 -2.12 15.18 3.35
N GLU A 470 -3.13 14.36 3.01
CA GLU A 470 -4.53 14.80 2.87
C GLU A 470 -4.73 16.02 1.96
N GLY A 471 -3.90 16.18 0.92
CA GLY A 471 -3.98 17.29 -0.03
C GLY A 471 -3.18 18.52 0.37
N VAL A 472 -2.47 18.48 1.50
CA VAL A 472 -1.50 19.52 1.90
C VAL A 472 -0.09 19.05 1.54
N GLU A 473 0.64 19.89 0.80
CA GLU A 473 2.02 19.63 0.40
C GLU A 473 3.02 20.22 1.40
N SER A 474 4.11 19.51 1.65
CA SER A 474 5.28 20.01 2.38
C SER A 474 6.17 20.89 1.49
N ALA A 475 7.22 21.48 2.08
CA ALA A 475 8.32 22.02 1.31
C ALA A 475 9.08 20.91 0.56
N LEU A 476 9.97 21.34 -0.36
CA LEU A 476 10.88 20.44 -1.06
C LEU A 476 11.91 19.87 -0.09
N VAL A 477 12.06 18.54 -0.11
CA VAL A 477 13.07 17.79 0.63
C VAL A 477 14.08 17.23 -0.36
N ASN A 478 15.36 17.51 -0.13
CA ASN A 478 16.44 16.95 -0.94
C ASN A 478 16.66 15.47 -0.61
N VAL A 479 16.90 14.66 -1.64
CA VAL A 479 17.13 13.22 -1.51
C VAL A 479 18.60 12.94 -1.81
N GLU A 480 19.43 12.98 -0.78
CA GLU A 480 20.88 12.80 -0.95
C GLU A 480 21.35 11.35 -0.74
N ARG A 481 20.45 10.47 -0.28
CA ARG A 481 20.64 9.02 -0.29
C ARG A 481 19.32 8.30 -0.52
N GLY A 482 19.43 7.02 -0.87
CA GLY A 482 18.28 6.16 -1.10
C GLY A 482 17.82 6.14 -2.57
N ALA A 483 16.92 5.22 -2.86
CA ALA A 483 16.23 5.11 -4.14
C ALA A 483 14.71 5.38 -3.97
N PRO A 484 14.05 6.05 -4.94
CA PRO A 484 12.63 6.37 -4.83
C PRO A 484 11.73 5.12 -4.70
N GLN A 485 10.88 5.07 -3.67
CA GLN A 485 9.95 3.96 -3.42
C GLN A 485 8.73 3.99 -4.38
N GLY A 486 8.96 3.55 -5.60
CA GLY A 486 8.00 3.64 -6.70
C GLY A 486 8.68 3.63 -8.08
N SER A 487 10.00 3.86 -8.10
CA SER A 487 10.86 3.64 -9.25
C SER A 487 10.89 2.15 -9.64
N CYS A 488 11.00 1.88 -10.93
CA CYS A 488 11.29 0.53 -11.40
C CYS A 488 12.78 0.16 -11.33
N LEU A 489 13.68 1.14 -11.26
CA LEU A 489 15.11 0.94 -11.11
C LEU A 489 15.51 0.70 -9.65
N GLY A 490 14.84 1.33 -8.69
CA GLY A 490 15.17 1.23 -7.26
C GLY A 490 15.42 -0.19 -6.76
N PRO A 491 14.51 -1.17 -7.00
CA PRO A 491 14.73 -2.57 -6.65
C PRO A 491 15.98 -3.20 -7.27
N VAL A 492 16.28 -2.93 -8.54
CA VAL A 492 17.46 -3.49 -9.22
C VAL A 492 18.74 -2.87 -8.70
N MET A 493 18.75 -1.56 -8.47
CA MET A 493 19.88 -0.84 -7.90
C MET A 493 20.19 -1.33 -6.47
N TYR A 494 19.16 -1.55 -5.66
CA TYR A 494 19.32 -2.12 -4.32
C TYR A 494 19.94 -3.53 -4.38
N VAL A 495 19.44 -4.39 -5.27
CA VAL A 495 19.96 -5.74 -5.45
C VAL A 495 21.43 -5.73 -5.86
N ILE A 496 21.83 -4.85 -6.79
CA ILE A 496 23.23 -4.77 -7.24
C ILE A 496 24.13 -4.19 -6.15
N ALA A 497 23.66 -3.19 -5.40
CA ALA A 497 24.41 -2.67 -4.25
C ALA A 497 24.73 -3.75 -3.22
N HIS A 498 23.95 -4.84 -3.18
CA HIS A 498 24.08 -5.93 -2.21
C HIS A 498 24.39 -7.29 -2.88
N HIS A 499 24.87 -7.29 -4.12
CA HIS A 499 25.15 -8.51 -4.87
C HIS A 499 26.26 -9.36 -4.25
N ASP A 500 27.11 -8.72 -3.44
CA ASP A 500 28.31 -9.26 -2.80
C ASP A 500 28.08 -9.72 -1.34
N ILE A 501 26.83 -9.65 -0.83
CA ILE A 501 26.51 -10.20 0.50
C ILE A 501 26.89 -11.67 0.62
N PRO A 502 26.60 -12.58 -0.34
CA PRO A 502 26.97 -13.99 -0.18
C PRO A 502 28.47 -14.24 -0.01
N GLN A 503 29.31 -13.31 -0.45
CA GLN A 503 30.78 -13.38 -0.36
C GLN A 503 31.32 -12.81 0.96
N CYS A 504 30.47 -12.24 1.83
CA CYS A 504 30.92 -11.69 3.10
C CYS A 504 31.22 -12.75 4.17
N PHE A 505 30.78 -13.98 3.95
CA PHE A 505 30.87 -15.06 4.94
C PHE A 505 32.09 -15.95 4.70
N GLU A 506 32.92 -16.18 5.73
CA GLU A 506 34.14 -16.99 5.65
C GLU A 506 33.85 -18.47 5.29
N HIS A 507 32.76 -19.01 5.81
CA HIS A 507 32.23 -20.31 5.40
C HIS A 507 30.98 -20.12 4.55
N PRO A 508 30.72 -20.96 3.52
CA PRO A 508 29.59 -20.76 2.61
C PRO A 508 28.26 -21.00 3.32
N THR A 509 27.77 -19.96 4.00
CA THR A 509 26.42 -19.87 4.54
C THR A 509 25.44 -19.83 3.38
N GLN A 510 24.39 -20.64 3.45
CA GLN A 510 23.43 -20.74 2.36
C GLN A 510 22.48 -19.54 2.41
N VAL A 511 22.74 -18.56 1.56
CA VAL A 511 21.96 -17.31 1.47
C VAL A 511 20.74 -17.49 0.56
N HIS A 512 19.57 -17.09 1.06
CA HIS A 512 18.33 -16.94 0.29
C HIS A 512 17.88 -15.50 0.35
N ALA A 513 17.88 -14.80 -0.79
CA ALA A 513 17.51 -13.40 -0.87
C ALA A 513 16.32 -13.16 -1.80
N TYR A 514 15.45 -12.24 -1.40
CA TYR A 514 14.41 -11.66 -2.24
C TYR A 514 14.38 -10.14 -2.02
N VAL A 515 15.12 -9.42 -2.87
CA VAL A 515 15.38 -7.99 -2.72
C VAL A 515 16.03 -7.71 -1.36
N ASP A 516 15.34 -7.06 -0.42
CA ASP A 516 15.79 -6.72 0.92
C ASP A 516 15.57 -7.81 1.97
N ASP A 517 14.69 -8.78 1.71
CA ASP A 517 14.44 -9.91 2.61
C ASP A 517 15.54 -10.98 2.42
N ILE A 518 16.36 -11.22 3.45
CA ILE A 518 17.44 -12.22 3.42
C ILE A 518 17.23 -13.28 4.51
N ALA A 519 17.39 -14.55 4.16
CA ALA A 519 17.42 -15.68 5.06
C ALA A 519 18.77 -16.40 4.96
N LEU A 520 19.48 -16.51 6.08
CA LEU A 520 20.74 -17.24 6.22
C LEU A 520 20.46 -18.59 6.85
N VAL A 521 20.85 -19.68 6.17
CA VAL A 521 20.57 -21.04 6.62
C VAL A 521 21.85 -21.71 7.09
N TYR A 522 21.78 -22.27 8.30
CA TYR A 522 22.90 -22.91 8.97
C TYR A 522 22.64 -24.40 9.12
N ILE A 523 23.51 -25.22 8.50
CA ILE A 523 23.45 -26.68 8.59
C ILE A 523 24.55 -27.16 9.56
N PRO A 524 24.20 -27.87 10.65
CA PRO A 524 25.18 -28.47 11.55
C PRO A 524 26.00 -29.56 10.88
N SER A 525 27.23 -29.74 11.34
CA SER A 525 28.07 -30.87 10.92
C SER A 525 27.47 -32.20 11.38
N ILE A 526 27.26 -33.12 10.42
CA ILE A 526 26.68 -34.45 10.69
C ILE A 526 27.59 -35.35 11.55
N HIS A 527 28.88 -35.03 11.64
CA HIS A 527 29.87 -35.82 12.39
C HIS A 527 29.92 -35.46 13.88
N LEU A 528 29.31 -34.35 14.28
CA LEU A 528 29.31 -33.89 15.67
C LEU A 528 28.14 -34.50 16.46
N LYS A 529 28.37 -34.75 17.74
CA LYS A 529 27.27 -35.04 18.68
C LYS A 529 26.34 -33.84 18.77
N PHE A 530 25.05 -34.09 19.05
CA PHE A 530 24.02 -33.05 19.13
C PHE A 530 24.41 -31.84 20.02
N SER A 531 25.00 -32.08 21.19
CA SER A 531 25.44 -31.00 22.09
C SER A 531 26.53 -30.11 21.47
N LEU A 532 27.43 -30.69 20.69
CA LEU A 532 28.49 -29.97 19.99
C LEU A 532 27.98 -29.28 18.72
N GLN A 533 26.95 -29.84 18.07
CA GLN A 533 26.29 -29.19 16.92
C GLN A 533 25.68 -27.83 17.31
N ALA A 534 25.08 -27.72 18.49
CA ALA A 534 24.50 -26.47 18.96
C ALA A 534 25.57 -25.40 19.19
N VAL A 535 26.69 -25.77 19.83
CA VAL A 535 27.82 -24.87 20.09
C VAL A 535 28.47 -24.41 18.79
N GLU A 536 28.78 -25.34 17.87
CA GLU A 536 29.38 -25.04 16.56
C GLU A 536 28.52 -24.05 15.76
N ILE A 537 27.20 -24.27 15.73
CA ILE A 537 26.28 -23.40 14.99
C ILE A 537 26.12 -22.04 15.67
N GLU A 538 26.10 -21.99 17.00
CA GLU A 538 26.05 -20.73 17.72
C GLU A 538 27.29 -19.87 17.44
N GLU A 539 28.49 -20.45 17.50
CA GLU A 539 29.74 -19.78 17.16
C GLU A 539 29.74 -19.30 15.71
N ARG A 540 29.38 -20.18 14.77
CA ARG A 540 29.35 -19.84 13.34
C ARG A 540 28.36 -18.72 13.02
N ILE A 541 27.16 -18.74 13.61
CA ILE A 541 26.19 -17.66 13.43
C ILE A 541 26.72 -16.35 14.01
N ASN A 542 27.31 -16.34 15.20
CA ASN A 542 27.83 -15.12 15.80
C ASN A 542 29.01 -14.51 15.01
N ASN A 543 29.88 -15.35 14.43
CA ASN A 543 30.94 -14.92 13.53
C ASN A 543 30.33 -14.26 12.27
N ASP A 544 29.41 -14.94 11.58
CA ASP A 544 28.72 -14.39 10.40
C ASP A 544 27.95 -13.09 10.71
N MET A 545 27.33 -12.98 11.89
CA MET A 545 26.64 -11.75 12.31
C MET A 545 27.63 -10.59 12.56
N THR A 546 28.87 -10.90 12.93
CA THR A 546 29.95 -9.91 13.07
C THR A 546 30.47 -9.48 11.70
N GLU A 547 30.66 -10.41 10.76
CA GLU A 547 31.00 -10.09 9.37
C GLU A 547 29.92 -9.24 8.71
N LEU A 548 28.65 -9.56 8.97
CA LEU A 548 27.51 -8.80 8.46
C LEU A 548 27.43 -7.39 9.09
N LEU A 549 27.85 -7.21 10.34
CA LEU A 549 28.00 -5.90 10.96
C LEU A 549 29.08 -5.09 10.24
N ASN A 550 30.26 -5.67 10.03
CA ASN A 550 31.35 -5.03 9.29
C ASN A 550 30.93 -4.66 7.86
N TYR A 551 30.18 -5.54 7.19
CA TYR A 551 29.61 -5.27 5.87
C TYR A 551 28.61 -4.11 5.92
N ALA A 552 27.70 -4.11 6.90
CA ALA A 552 26.69 -3.08 7.09
C ALA A 552 27.31 -1.70 7.34
N ASP A 553 28.38 -1.64 8.14
CA ASP A 553 29.12 -0.41 8.41
C ASP A 553 29.87 0.08 7.17
N LYS A 554 30.60 -0.82 6.48
CA LYS A 554 31.36 -0.55 5.25
C LYS A 554 30.50 0.02 4.12
N TRP A 555 29.26 -0.44 3.98
CA TRP A 555 28.35 -0.02 2.92
C TRP A 555 27.21 0.89 3.40
N HIS A 556 27.30 1.37 4.65
CA HIS A 556 26.31 2.24 5.31
C HIS A 556 24.86 1.72 5.25
N GLN A 557 24.68 0.40 5.36
CA GLN A 557 23.38 -0.27 5.31
C GLN A 557 23.10 -0.99 6.65
N PRO A 558 22.67 -0.26 7.70
CA PRO A 558 22.47 -0.85 9.02
C PRO A 558 21.27 -1.81 9.06
N LEU A 559 21.37 -2.85 9.90
CA LEU A 559 20.27 -3.78 10.18
C LEU A 559 19.34 -3.22 11.26
N ASN A 560 18.14 -3.79 11.33
CA ASN A 560 17.18 -3.55 12.40
C ASN A 560 17.20 -4.71 13.40
N PRO A 561 17.96 -4.62 14.50
CA PRO A 561 18.13 -5.74 15.43
C PRO A 561 16.82 -6.21 16.07
N ASN A 562 15.81 -5.33 16.18
CA ASN A 562 14.50 -5.66 16.74
C ASN A 562 13.59 -6.43 15.78
N LYS A 563 13.91 -6.43 14.48
CA LYS A 563 13.16 -7.15 13.44
C LYS A 563 13.94 -8.30 12.83
N THR A 564 15.26 -8.28 12.95
CA THR A 564 16.08 -9.46 12.74
C THR A 564 15.72 -10.49 13.80
N GLU A 565 15.29 -11.66 13.35
CA GLU A 565 14.81 -12.76 14.19
C GLU A 565 15.31 -14.09 13.59
N PHE A 566 15.37 -15.15 14.40
CA PHE A 566 15.72 -16.47 13.87
C PHE A 566 14.72 -17.54 14.30
N VAL A 567 14.60 -18.58 13.49
CA VAL A 567 13.80 -19.78 13.79
C VAL A 567 14.72 -20.98 13.69
N VAL A 568 14.65 -21.85 14.69
CA VAL A 568 15.32 -23.16 14.65
C VAL A 568 14.28 -24.18 14.21
N TYR A 569 14.41 -24.66 12.98
CA TYR A 569 13.58 -25.75 12.47
C TYR A 569 14.12 -27.06 13.03
N HIS A 570 13.27 -27.95 13.54
CA HIS A 570 13.77 -29.14 14.23
C HIS A 570 12.74 -30.28 14.31
N LYS A 571 13.23 -31.52 14.40
CA LYS A 571 12.39 -32.71 14.63
C LYS A 571 12.25 -33.09 16.11
N SER A 572 13.21 -32.71 16.95
CA SER A 572 13.23 -33.02 18.41
C SER A 572 12.01 -32.49 19.17
N VAL A 573 11.70 -33.04 20.34
CA VAL A 573 10.57 -32.56 21.18
C VAL A 573 10.72 -31.06 21.50
N GLU A 574 11.92 -30.67 21.92
CA GLU A 574 12.27 -29.28 22.22
C GLU A 574 13.29 -28.73 21.23
N SER A 575 13.18 -27.43 20.95
CA SER A 575 14.13 -26.72 20.10
C SER A 575 15.44 -26.52 20.85
N PRO A 576 16.60 -26.67 20.19
CA PRO A 576 17.85 -26.10 20.69
C PRO A 576 17.66 -24.62 21.04
N ASN A 577 18.26 -24.22 22.15
CA ASN A 577 18.31 -22.83 22.59
C ASN A 577 19.66 -22.24 22.17
N LEU A 578 19.63 -21.29 21.24
CA LEU A 578 20.84 -20.66 20.71
C LEU A 578 20.92 -19.21 21.18
N THR A 579 22.12 -18.75 21.52
CA THR A 579 22.39 -17.38 21.93
C THR A 579 23.12 -16.63 20.83
N ILE A 580 22.36 -15.89 20.03
CA ILE A 580 22.87 -15.12 18.89
C ILE A 580 22.84 -13.63 19.23
N PHE A 581 23.92 -12.93 18.89
CA PHE A 581 24.07 -11.49 19.08
C PHE A 581 24.32 -10.78 17.75
N TYR A 582 23.89 -9.52 17.70
CA TYR A 582 24.27 -8.57 16.65
C TYR A 582 24.50 -7.21 17.30
N ASN A 583 25.72 -6.68 17.17
CA ASN A 583 26.11 -5.41 17.78
C ASN A 583 25.75 -5.33 19.29
N GLY A 584 26.07 -6.38 20.04
CA GLY A 584 25.76 -6.51 21.47
C GLY A 584 24.28 -6.77 21.81
N VAL A 585 23.37 -6.72 20.84
CA VAL A 585 21.93 -7.00 21.05
C VAL A 585 21.63 -8.47 20.82
N LYS A 586 20.99 -9.13 21.79
CA LYS A 586 20.54 -10.52 21.64
C LYS A 586 19.39 -10.61 20.63
N ILE A 587 19.58 -11.40 19.58
CA ILE A 587 18.55 -11.66 18.57
C ILE A 587 17.53 -12.66 19.11
N MET A 588 16.24 -12.42 18.84
CA MET A 588 15.17 -13.21 19.41
C MET A 588 14.89 -14.50 18.62
N GLN A 589 14.90 -15.64 19.32
CA GLN A 589 14.43 -16.91 18.79
C GLN A 589 12.90 -16.95 18.73
N ARG A 590 12.34 -17.23 17.56
CA ARG A 590 10.89 -17.35 17.34
C ARG A 590 10.49 -18.79 17.01
N LYS A 591 9.25 -19.14 17.35
CA LYS A 591 8.62 -20.42 16.96
C LYS A 591 7.96 -20.37 15.58
N ASN A 592 7.69 -19.16 15.07
CA ASN A 592 7.04 -18.91 13.81
C ASN A 592 7.53 -17.58 13.24
N PHE A 593 7.84 -17.56 11.95
CA PHE A 593 8.27 -16.36 11.25
C PHE A 593 7.51 -16.21 9.93
N LYS A 594 7.26 -14.97 9.52
CA LYS A 594 6.56 -14.66 8.26
C LYS A 594 7.57 -14.26 7.18
N TYR A 595 7.99 -15.21 6.37
CA TYR A 595 8.94 -15.00 5.28
C TYR A 595 8.22 -14.92 3.92
N LEU A 596 8.39 -13.82 3.19
CA LEU A 596 7.81 -13.61 1.84
C LEU A 596 6.29 -13.87 1.73
N GLY A 597 5.56 -13.67 2.83
CA GLY A 597 4.11 -13.91 2.92
C GLY A 597 3.70 -15.29 3.43
N PHE A 598 4.65 -16.21 3.63
CA PHE A 598 4.46 -17.55 4.18
C PHE A 598 4.75 -17.55 5.68
N HIS A 599 3.86 -18.16 6.47
CA HIS A 599 4.10 -18.35 7.90
C HIS A 599 4.76 -19.71 8.08
N LEU A 600 6.02 -19.69 8.49
CA LEU A 600 6.87 -20.86 8.68
C LEU A 600 7.05 -21.08 10.18
N ASP A 601 6.44 -22.14 10.69
CA ASP A 601 6.65 -22.58 12.07
C ASP A 601 7.83 -23.54 12.18
N ALA A 602 8.47 -23.62 13.36
CA ALA A 602 9.64 -24.45 13.63
C ALA A 602 9.45 -25.94 13.29
N LYS A 603 8.19 -26.40 13.22
CA LYS A 603 7.82 -27.78 12.86
C LYS A 603 7.36 -27.95 11.41
N LEU A 604 7.34 -26.87 10.63
CA LEU A 604 6.83 -26.82 9.26
C LEU A 604 5.43 -27.48 9.15
N SER A 605 4.57 -27.22 10.13
CA SER A 605 3.20 -27.74 10.15
C SER A 605 2.24 -26.90 9.28
N PHE A 606 2.59 -25.64 9.02
CA PHE A 606 1.84 -24.66 8.22
C PHE A 606 0.43 -24.34 8.72
N HIS A 607 0.04 -24.79 9.92
CA HIS A 607 -1.31 -24.56 10.48
C HIS A 607 -1.65 -23.07 10.57
N ASN A 608 -0.73 -22.26 11.12
CA ASN A 608 -0.90 -20.81 11.25
C ASN A 608 -1.10 -20.12 9.89
N MET A 609 -0.36 -20.56 8.87
CA MET A 609 -0.49 -20.02 7.52
C MET A 609 -1.87 -20.33 6.94
N ILE A 610 -2.28 -21.60 7.03
CA ILE A 610 -3.56 -22.08 6.51
C ILE A 610 -4.70 -21.32 7.20
N ASP A 611 -4.69 -21.19 8.52
CA ASP A 611 -5.74 -20.47 9.26
C ASP A 611 -5.79 -18.97 8.93
N ALA A 612 -4.63 -18.32 8.78
CA ALA A 612 -4.57 -16.93 8.34
C ALA A 612 -5.17 -16.75 6.94
N GLN A 613 -4.88 -17.64 5.98
CA GLN A 613 -5.47 -17.58 4.65
C GLN A 613 -6.96 -17.93 4.66
N PHE A 614 -7.38 -18.92 5.45
CA PHE A 614 -8.80 -19.26 5.61
C PHE A 614 -9.63 -18.12 6.19
N THR A 615 -9.04 -17.29 7.06
CA THR A 615 -9.70 -16.09 7.59
C THR A 615 -10.01 -15.09 6.48
N LYS A 616 -9.11 -14.92 5.51
CA LYS A 616 -9.32 -14.08 4.32
C LYS A 616 -10.32 -14.72 3.36
N LEU A 617 -10.16 -16.01 3.09
CA LEU A 617 -11.06 -16.79 2.24
C LEU A 617 -12.50 -16.80 2.76
N LYS A 618 -12.73 -16.92 4.07
CA LYS A 618 -14.08 -16.85 4.66
C LYS A 618 -14.77 -15.52 4.39
N LYS A 619 -14.03 -14.40 4.47
CA LYS A 619 -14.54 -13.06 4.14
C LYS A 619 -14.90 -12.95 2.65
N ALA A 620 -14.00 -13.37 1.77
CA ALA A 620 -14.25 -13.40 0.33
C ALA A 620 -15.45 -14.31 -0.02
N TYR A 621 -15.54 -15.48 0.61
CA TYR A 621 -16.61 -16.44 0.41
C TYR A 621 -17.98 -15.93 0.89
N ALA A 622 -18.04 -15.14 1.97
CA ALA A 622 -19.28 -14.51 2.41
C ALA A 622 -19.84 -13.54 1.36
N ILE A 623 -18.95 -12.72 0.77
CA ILE A 623 -19.31 -11.84 -0.36
C ILE A 623 -19.69 -12.67 -1.57
N PHE A 624 -18.98 -13.77 -1.82
CA PHE A 624 -19.27 -14.65 -2.94
C PHE A 624 -20.65 -15.29 -2.86
N LYS A 625 -21.07 -15.72 -1.66
CA LYS A 625 -22.43 -16.18 -1.39
C LYS A 625 -23.47 -15.09 -1.66
N PHE A 626 -23.19 -13.84 -1.29
CA PHE A 626 -24.08 -12.72 -1.59
C PHE A 626 -24.22 -12.53 -3.11
N ILE A 627 -23.10 -12.50 -3.85
CA ILE A 627 -23.11 -12.39 -5.32
C ILE A 627 -23.90 -13.54 -5.95
N HIS A 628 -23.67 -14.77 -5.49
CA HIS A 628 -24.41 -15.94 -5.96
C HIS A 628 -25.93 -15.79 -5.73
N ARG A 629 -26.37 -15.27 -4.58
CA ARG A 629 -27.80 -15.04 -4.30
C ARG A 629 -28.42 -13.96 -5.19
N GLN A 630 -27.65 -12.91 -5.53
CA GLN A 630 -28.12 -11.82 -6.39
C GLN A 630 -28.06 -12.19 -7.88
N PHE A 631 -27.10 -13.01 -8.28
CA PHE A 631 -26.81 -13.38 -9.68
C PHE A 631 -26.61 -14.91 -9.83
N PRO A 632 -27.65 -15.73 -9.59
CA PRO A 632 -27.52 -17.19 -9.52
C PRO A 632 -27.05 -17.81 -10.84
N SER A 633 -27.55 -17.33 -11.98
CA SER A 633 -27.26 -17.89 -13.31
C SER A 633 -26.02 -17.30 -13.99
N PHE A 634 -25.39 -16.25 -13.42
CA PHE A 634 -24.27 -15.56 -14.07
C PHE A 634 -22.92 -16.19 -13.71
N SER A 635 -22.63 -17.35 -14.30
CA SER A 635 -21.39 -18.12 -14.07
C SER A 635 -20.12 -17.31 -14.34
N GLU A 636 -20.10 -16.52 -15.42
CA GLU A 636 -18.93 -15.72 -15.81
C GLU A 636 -18.57 -14.65 -14.76
N LEU A 637 -19.56 -13.92 -14.22
CA LEU A 637 -19.37 -12.98 -13.12
C LEU A 637 -18.81 -13.69 -11.88
N LYS A 638 -19.36 -14.87 -11.56
CA LYS A 638 -18.91 -15.66 -10.41
C LYS A 638 -17.48 -16.18 -10.59
N MET A 639 -17.11 -16.60 -11.80
CA MET A 639 -15.74 -16.97 -12.14
C MET A 639 -14.77 -15.79 -12.06
N LYS A 640 -15.15 -14.63 -12.59
CA LYS A 640 -14.38 -13.38 -12.45
C LYS A 640 -14.16 -13.03 -10.98
N PHE A 641 -15.20 -13.12 -10.15
CA PHE A 641 -15.08 -12.90 -8.71
C PHE A 641 -14.14 -13.93 -8.04
N PHE A 642 -14.31 -15.22 -8.33
CA PHE A 642 -13.48 -16.29 -7.81
C PHE A 642 -12.00 -16.06 -8.16
N ASN A 643 -11.70 -15.81 -9.44
CA ASN A 643 -10.34 -15.56 -9.92
C ASN A 643 -9.72 -14.29 -9.31
N THR A 644 -10.54 -13.29 -8.97
CA THR A 644 -10.04 -12.00 -8.45
C THR A 644 -9.84 -12.01 -6.93
N TYR A 645 -10.75 -12.64 -6.17
CA TYR A 645 -10.80 -12.49 -4.71
C TYR A 645 -10.55 -13.79 -3.93
N ILE A 646 -10.71 -14.95 -4.55
CA ILE A 646 -10.55 -16.26 -3.88
C ILE A 646 -9.27 -16.95 -4.35
N TRP A 647 -9.11 -17.09 -5.67
CA TRP A 647 -7.98 -17.78 -6.28
C TRP A 647 -6.61 -17.28 -5.82
N PRO A 648 -6.33 -15.96 -5.67
CA PRO A 648 -5.01 -15.50 -5.25
C PRO A 648 -4.57 -16.05 -3.88
N HIS A 649 -5.52 -16.26 -2.96
CA HIS A 649 -5.24 -16.86 -1.65
C HIS A 649 -4.95 -18.35 -1.75
N LEU A 650 -5.67 -19.08 -2.63
CA LEU A 650 -5.43 -20.50 -2.88
C LEU A 650 -4.09 -20.70 -3.60
N TYR A 651 -3.84 -19.94 -4.66
CA TYR A 651 -2.64 -20.01 -5.49
C TYR A 651 -1.35 -19.89 -4.67
N MET A 652 -1.32 -18.97 -3.70
CA MET A 652 -0.18 -18.83 -2.78
C MET A 652 0.11 -20.13 -2.00
N MET A 653 -0.92 -20.90 -1.64
CA MET A 653 -0.76 -22.16 -0.90
C MET A 653 -0.43 -23.34 -1.81
N VAL A 654 -0.69 -23.25 -3.12
CA VAL A 654 -0.44 -24.35 -4.07
C VAL A 654 1.04 -24.72 -4.13
N SER A 655 1.95 -23.73 -4.04
CA SER A 655 3.39 -23.97 -4.18
C SER A 655 3.99 -24.90 -3.11
N ILE A 656 3.31 -25.04 -1.97
CA ILE A 656 3.72 -25.88 -0.83
C ILE A 656 2.62 -26.88 -0.43
N TYR A 657 1.63 -27.09 -1.29
CA TYR A 657 0.49 -27.96 -1.01
C TYR A 657 0.91 -29.41 -0.70
N CYS A 658 1.99 -29.88 -1.32
CA CYS A 658 2.55 -31.21 -1.08
C CYS A 658 3.07 -31.39 0.36
N LEU A 659 3.41 -30.30 1.06
CA LEU A 659 3.91 -30.33 2.44
C LEU A 659 2.78 -30.33 3.48
N PHE A 660 1.52 -30.14 3.05
CA PHE A 660 0.40 -30.08 3.99
C PHE A 660 -0.05 -31.46 4.48
N SER A 661 -0.48 -31.50 5.75
CA SER A 661 -1.14 -32.68 6.32
C SER A 661 -2.38 -33.08 5.52
N LYS A 662 -2.76 -34.36 5.60
CA LYS A 662 -3.95 -34.89 4.91
C LYS A 662 -5.20 -34.07 5.25
N THR A 663 -5.41 -33.76 6.53
CA THR A 663 -6.53 -32.93 7.02
C THR A 663 -6.51 -31.52 6.44
N ALA A 664 -5.34 -30.89 6.32
CA ALA A 664 -5.20 -29.57 5.72
C ALA A 664 -5.55 -29.59 4.21
N ARG A 665 -5.08 -30.60 3.48
CA ARG A 665 -5.39 -30.82 2.06
C ARG A 665 -6.89 -31.04 1.84
N GLU A 666 -7.53 -31.88 2.64
CA GLU A 666 -8.98 -32.11 2.58
C GLU A 666 -9.78 -30.84 2.87
N ARG A 667 -9.35 -30.04 3.85
CA ARG A 667 -9.99 -28.77 4.20
C ARG A 667 -9.94 -27.77 3.02
N LEU A 668 -8.80 -27.68 2.32
CA LEU A 668 -8.64 -26.85 1.13
C LEU A 668 -9.49 -27.35 -0.04
N ALA A 669 -9.42 -28.65 -0.35
CA ALA A 669 -10.21 -29.27 -1.42
C ALA A 669 -11.71 -29.09 -1.19
N SER A 670 -12.19 -29.27 0.05
CA SER A 670 -13.58 -29.02 0.45
C SER A 670 -14.00 -27.55 0.25
N PHE A 671 -13.11 -26.60 0.55
CA PHE A 671 -13.38 -25.19 0.29
C PHE A 671 -13.44 -24.87 -1.21
N TYR A 672 -12.51 -25.40 -2.01
CA TYR A 672 -12.49 -25.23 -3.45
C TYR A 672 -13.76 -25.80 -4.10
N ARG A 673 -14.14 -27.04 -3.79
CA ARG A 673 -15.40 -27.66 -4.27
C ARG A 673 -16.64 -26.85 -3.89
N ARG A 674 -16.69 -26.28 -2.68
CA ARG A 674 -17.78 -25.38 -2.27
C ARG A 674 -17.86 -24.13 -3.13
N CYS A 675 -16.73 -23.58 -3.59
CA CYS A 675 -16.73 -22.44 -4.50
C CYS A 675 -17.23 -22.85 -5.89
N LEU A 676 -16.75 -23.98 -6.44
CA LEU A 676 -17.21 -24.49 -7.73
C LEU A 676 -18.72 -24.75 -7.76
N ARG A 677 -19.28 -25.30 -6.68
CA ARG A 677 -20.74 -25.47 -6.57
C ARG A 677 -21.52 -24.15 -6.67
N LEU A 678 -21.01 -23.06 -6.09
CA LEU A 678 -21.64 -21.74 -6.23
C LEU A 678 -21.52 -21.21 -7.67
N ILE A 679 -20.39 -21.47 -8.34
CA ILE A 679 -20.13 -21.02 -9.71
C ILE A 679 -21.07 -21.72 -10.69
N TYR A 680 -21.14 -23.04 -10.63
CA TYR A 680 -21.85 -23.86 -11.62
C TYR A 680 -23.25 -24.29 -11.16
N TYR A 681 -23.70 -23.82 -9.99
CA TYR A 681 -25.01 -24.15 -9.43
C TYR A 681 -25.20 -25.65 -9.15
N LEU A 682 -24.12 -26.35 -8.77
CA LEU A 682 -24.06 -27.81 -8.63
C LEU A 682 -24.42 -28.31 -7.21
N PHE A 683 -25.47 -27.78 -6.58
CA PHE A 683 -25.80 -28.14 -5.20
C PHE A 683 -26.30 -29.59 -5.01
N GLN A 684 -26.69 -30.25 -6.10
CA GLN A 684 -27.15 -31.65 -6.11
C GLN A 684 -26.04 -32.66 -6.45
N CYS A 685 -24.83 -32.20 -6.80
CA CYS A 685 -23.74 -33.08 -7.22
C CYS A 685 -22.87 -33.51 -6.00
N PRO A 686 -22.76 -34.82 -5.71
CA PRO A 686 -21.89 -35.34 -4.65
C PRO A 686 -20.44 -34.87 -4.82
N THR A 687 -19.71 -34.68 -3.73
CA THR A 687 -18.33 -34.15 -3.75
C THR A 687 -17.31 -35.00 -4.51
N TYR A 688 -17.66 -36.25 -4.83
CA TYR A 688 -16.78 -37.27 -5.39
C TYR A 688 -16.71 -37.21 -6.93
N ASP A 689 -17.68 -36.57 -7.58
CA ASP A 689 -17.84 -36.58 -9.06
C ASP A 689 -17.23 -35.34 -9.76
N LEU A 690 -16.48 -34.50 -9.04
CA LEU A 690 -15.88 -33.26 -9.55
C LEU A 690 -14.37 -33.41 -9.86
N HIS A 691 -13.92 -34.65 -10.09
CA HIS A 691 -12.51 -34.98 -10.33
C HIS A 691 -12.07 -34.80 -11.79
#